data_AF-A0A924UX04-F1
#
_entry.id   AF-A0A924UX04-F1
#
_cell.length_a   1.000
_cell.length_b   1.000
_cell.length_c   1.000
_cell.angle_alpha   90.00
_cell.angle_beta   90.00
_cell.angle_gamma   90.00
#
_symmetry.space_group_name_H-M   'P 1'
#
loop_
_entity.id
_entity.type
_entity.pdbx_description
1 polymer ?
#
loop_
_entity_poly.entity_id
_entity_poly.type
_entity_poly.pdbx_seq_one_letter_code
_entity_poly.pdbx_strand_id
1 'polypeptide(L)'
;MIATQLQINSFLQAPNVQFVIPVYQRNYDWTNTECKDLLNDIISVETEDRGTHFIGSIVFVHEGTYSTSEVKELVIIDGQQRLTTINILYVALYQFAKDNSKTQDAERLYNMFLTNQYVKNESSKLKLKQTDTNSVAFKAIMVGSGSELSVFSNVTENYNYFRSIINEDNFELILRGLNRLIFVEISLERDKDDPQRIFESLNSTGLDLSQSDLIRNFILMDLPPKDQNRIFETIWNPIEENAKDIVKQNSLVSEYIRDYLTLRNKKIPNKSKVYVEFKSLYDNKKDEAYHQELENIKSLSIHYKKFINPSTVVNPAIKKELEYINRLEINVAYPFLLQVFEDAENGLLAKEELIKVLKLIQSYVWRRFIVGLPTNALNKIFMTLYSEVDAEEYYDSIAKALVKKKGSAKFPSNEDLKTALKDKDLYNTQPKNRNYLFEMLENYNNREFVNTNNEQITIEHIFPKNPHENWNTDLSSEEFFVFKEKYLNTIGNLTLSGNNGALSNRSFSEKKEMNFDGNEQGYQFSRLWLNSYLKSIDAWNISKYEERLNIIYERFLKIWKFPDVEITDGNESEEENIFDAESPTYKKLEYFIFQNTKEEVESVSQMYFYVIRKLYEINSHLLVSTQDFFKITRSDLDFRAPQEIVNGWFIESNIDSNAKFSILRKLLSLFEMEDELSIKYLSAIENKTEPNRFGIRKKYWQQILPVLHHTNLFTNVSPSKDHWLSTGAGIGGLSYTLIVTRLDIRIELSIITSSKEKNKIYFKKLFKNKEVIENSFGNPLVWEELPENKMSRIKFELQDVSIFNEADWKKMNDFFVLYLPKFENAIKPFIKNLR
;
A
#
# COMPACT_ATOMS: atom_id res chain seq x y z
N MET A 1 -15.35 36.68 1.17
CA MET A 1 -15.75 36.16 2.50
C MET A 1 -16.53 37.18 3.32
N ILE A 2 -17.80 36.88 3.66
CA ILE A 2 -18.60 37.63 4.66
C ILE A 2 -18.86 36.68 5.83
N ALA A 3 -18.60 37.14 7.06
CA ALA A 3 -18.85 36.37 8.29
C ALA A 3 -19.94 37.05 9.12
N THR A 4 -21.04 36.35 9.38
CA THR A 4 -22.23 36.88 10.06
C THR A 4 -22.72 35.90 11.11
N GLN A 5 -23.06 36.38 12.31
CA GLN A 5 -23.67 35.55 13.35
C GLN A 5 -25.17 35.41 13.08
N LEU A 6 -25.68 34.18 13.00
CA LEU A 6 -27.09 33.87 12.73
C LEU A 6 -27.64 32.81 13.68
N GLN A 7 -28.96 32.81 13.86
CA GLN A 7 -29.69 31.72 14.52
C GLN A 7 -29.88 30.55 13.55
N ILE A 8 -29.69 29.32 14.02
CA ILE A 8 -29.81 28.12 13.17
C ILE A 8 -31.22 27.99 12.55
N ASN A 9 -32.26 28.40 13.28
CA ASN A 9 -33.63 28.31 12.81
C ASN A 9 -33.89 29.28 11.67
N SER A 10 -33.43 30.52 11.78
CA SER A 10 -33.56 31.51 10.70
C SER A 10 -32.84 31.06 9.43
N PHE A 11 -31.68 30.41 9.59
CA PHE A 11 -30.93 29.84 8.48
C PHE A 11 -31.70 28.70 7.81
N LEU A 12 -32.13 27.69 8.57
CA LEU A 12 -32.85 26.53 8.03
C LEU A 12 -34.22 26.88 7.44
N GLN A 13 -34.91 27.88 7.97
CA GLN A 13 -36.24 28.31 7.53
C GLN A 13 -36.24 29.14 6.24
N ALA A 14 -35.08 29.56 5.74
CA ALA A 14 -34.98 30.41 4.56
C ALA A 14 -35.81 29.85 3.39
N PRO A 15 -36.74 30.64 2.81
CA PRO A 15 -37.64 30.16 1.77
C PRO A 15 -36.86 29.92 0.48
N ASN A 16 -37.23 28.86 -0.25
CA ASN A 16 -36.63 28.48 -1.53
C ASN A 16 -35.09 28.33 -1.45
N VAL A 17 -34.58 27.87 -0.31
CA VAL A 17 -33.17 27.53 -0.10
C VAL A 17 -33.04 26.02 0.10
N GLN A 18 -32.06 25.41 -0.56
CA GLN A 18 -31.67 24.03 -0.35
C GLN A 18 -30.19 23.97 0.02
N PHE A 19 -29.89 23.34 1.16
CA PHE A 19 -28.53 23.05 1.60
C PHE A 19 -28.09 21.75 0.95
N VAL A 20 -27.01 21.79 0.19
CA VAL A 20 -26.50 20.64 -0.57
C VAL A 20 -25.19 20.20 0.06
N ILE A 21 -25.15 18.97 0.57
CA ILE A 21 -23.91 18.31 0.97
C ILE A 21 -23.34 17.65 -0.31
N PRO A 22 -22.21 18.14 -0.84
CA PRO A 22 -21.65 17.64 -2.09
C PRO A 22 -20.97 16.29 -1.91
N VAL A 23 -20.79 15.55 -3.01
CA VAL A 23 -20.24 14.18 -3.02
C VAL A 23 -18.80 14.06 -2.51
N TYR A 24 -18.05 15.16 -2.43
CA TYR A 24 -16.69 15.17 -1.90
C TYR A 24 -16.63 15.27 -0.36
N GLN A 25 -17.75 15.59 0.29
CA GLN A 25 -17.83 15.57 1.74
C GLN A 25 -17.91 14.13 2.26
N ARG A 26 -17.33 13.90 3.43
CA ARG A 26 -17.44 12.58 4.09
C ARG A 26 -18.87 12.31 4.54
N ASN A 27 -19.24 11.02 4.58
CA ASN A 27 -20.51 10.58 5.14
C ASN A 27 -20.69 11.00 6.62
N TYR A 28 -21.88 10.79 7.14
CA TYR A 28 -22.22 11.22 8.50
C TYR A 28 -21.57 10.28 9.51
N ASP A 29 -20.75 10.84 10.40
CA ASP A 29 -19.79 10.10 11.23
C ASP A 29 -19.89 10.42 12.72
N TRP A 30 -20.73 11.38 13.11
CA TRP A 30 -21.06 11.59 14.53
C TRP A 30 -21.77 10.37 15.11
N THR A 31 -21.46 10.05 16.36
CA THR A 31 -22.07 8.97 17.11
C THR A 31 -23.07 9.52 18.12
N ASN A 32 -23.69 8.63 18.91
CA ASN A 32 -24.56 9.01 20.02
C ASN A 32 -23.85 9.90 21.05
N THR A 33 -22.51 9.85 21.14
CA THR A 33 -21.72 10.69 22.06
C THR A 33 -21.88 12.17 21.71
N GLU A 34 -21.57 12.55 20.47
CA GLU A 34 -21.69 13.92 20.00
C GLU A 34 -23.15 14.39 19.97
N CYS A 35 -24.09 13.49 19.67
CA CYS A 35 -25.52 13.80 19.72
C CYS A 35 -26.01 14.10 21.14
N LYS A 36 -25.50 13.37 22.13
CA LYS A 36 -25.79 13.59 23.54
C LYS A 36 -25.27 14.94 24.01
N ASP A 37 -24.04 15.30 23.65
CA ASP A 37 -23.44 16.58 24.01
C ASP A 37 -24.25 17.73 23.42
N LEU A 38 -24.59 17.67 22.12
CA LEU A 38 -25.44 18.67 21.47
C LEU A 38 -26.83 18.79 22.13
N LEU A 39 -27.46 17.67 22.48
CA LEU A 39 -28.77 17.69 23.12
C LEU A 39 -28.72 18.29 24.52
N ASN A 40 -27.70 17.94 25.30
CA ASN A 40 -27.47 18.52 26.62
C ASN A 40 -27.26 20.03 26.53
N ASP A 41 -26.48 20.48 25.54
CA ASP A 41 -26.27 21.90 25.28
C ASP A 41 -27.60 22.60 24.95
N ILE A 42 -28.42 22.05 24.05
CA ILE A 42 -29.75 22.58 23.70
C ILE A 42 -30.65 22.72 24.93
N ILE A 43 -30.69 21.70 25.79
CA ILE A 43 -31.53 21.69 26.99
C ILE A 43 -30.99 22.70 28.02
N SER A 44 -29.67 22.72 28.24
CA SER A 44 -29.02 23.57 29.24
C SER A 44 -29.26 25.06 29.01
N VAL A 45 -29.38 25.48 27.75
CA VAL A 45 -29.64 26.88 27.40
C VAL A 45 -30.96 27.38 27.97
N GLU A 46 -31.98 26.52 28.02
CA GLU A 46 -33.27 26.84 28.61
C GLU A 46 -33.31 26.61 30.12
N THR A 47 -32.75 25.49 30.61
CA THR A 47 -32.85 25.15 32.04
C THR A 47 -31.95 25.98 32.93
N GLU A 48 -30.85 26.51 32.40
CA GLU A 48 -29.87 27.32 33.13
C GLU A 48 -29.86 28.80 32.70
N ASP A 49 -30.80 29.21 31.85
CA ASP A 49 -30.95 30.57 31.30
C ASP A 49 -29.65 31.18 30.73
N ARG A 50 -28.86 30.39 30.00
CA ARG A 50 -27.51 30.76 29.52
C ARG A 50 -27.48 31.70 28.31
N GLY A 51 -28.58 32.39 27.97
CA GLY A 51 -28.63 33.25 26.78
C GLY A 51 -28.64 32.45 25.46
N THR A 52 -27.58 32.43 24.68
CA THR A 52 -27.51 31.70 23.39
C THR A 52 -26.34 30.73 23.40
N HIS A 53 -26.45 29.60 22.71
CA HIS A 53 -25.36 28.63 22.60
C HIS A 53 -24.72 28.62 21.21
N PHE A 54 -23.40 28.68 21.19
CA PHE A 54 -22.60 28.74 19.96
C PHE A 54 -22.22 27.35 19.47
N ILE A 55 -22.71 26.96 18.29
CA ILE A 55 -22.46 25.63 17.70
C ILE A 55 -21.32 25.61 16.68
N GLY A 56 -20.53 26.68 16.56
CA GLY A 56 -19.43 26.77 15.59
C GLY A 56 -19.77 27.57 14.33
N SER A 57 -19.03 27.32 13.25
CA SER A 57 -19.25 27.92 11.93
C SER A 57 -19.93 26.96 10.95
N ILE A 58 -20.61 27.53 9.96
CA ILE A 58 -21.08 26.83 8.76
C ILE A 58 -20.57 27.60 7.56
N VAL A 59 -19.85 26.91 6.69
CA VAL A 59 -19.25 27.50 5.48
C VAL A 59 -19.92 26.91 4.26
N PHE A 60 -20.37 27.75 3.34
CA PHE A 60 -20.99 27.30 2.10
C PHE A 60 -20.65 28.19 0.91
N VAL A 61 -20.79 27.63 -0.28
CA VAL A 61 -20.64 28.32 -1.56
C VAL A 61 -22.00 28.49 -2.20
N HIS A 62 -22.23 29.63 -2.87
CA HIS A 62 -23.40 29.86 -3.70
C HIS A 62 -23.00 30.32 -5.12
N GLU A 63 -23.80 30.01 -6.13
CA GLU A 63 -23.51 30.33 -7.55
C GLU A 63 -23.84 31.78 -7.95
N GLY A 64 -23.64 32.75 -7.05
CA GLY A 64 -23.93 34.17 -7.32
C GLY A 64 -25.42 34.54 -7.29
N THR A 65 -25.75 35.79 -7.66
CA THR A 65 -27.08 36.40 -7.52
C THR A 65 -28.02 36.18 -8.70
N TYR A 66 -27.57 35.56 -9.79
CA TYR A 66 -28.33 35.40 -11.04
C TYR A 66 -28.51 33.91 -11.42
N SER A 67 -29.15 33.12 -10.57
CA SER A 67 -29.63 31.79 -10.97
C SER A 67 -31.10 31.85 -11.37
N THR A 68 -31.47 31.32 -12.54
CA THR A 68 -32.88 31.15 -12.98
C THR A 68 -33.59 29.98 -12.28
N SER A 69 -32.97 29.40 -11.26
CA SER A 69 -33.44 28.25 -10.52
C SER A 69 -34.57 28.64 -9.55
N GLU A 70 -35.60 27.78 -9.44
CA GLU A 70 -36.71 27.94 -8.48
C GLU A 70 -36.22 27.93 -7.02
N VAL A 71 -35.04 27.35 -6.78
CA VAL A 71 -34.40 27.18 -5.47
C VAL A 71 -32.95 27.65 -5.52
N LYS A 72 -32.53 28.41 -4.52
CA LYS A 72 -31.13 28.77 -4.28
C LYS A 72 -30.41 27.62 -3.58
N GLU A 73 -29.46 27.00 -4.26
CA GLU A 73 -28.62 25.96 -3.68
C GLU A 73 -27.43 26.57 -2.92
N LEU A 74 -27.24 26.14 -1.68
CA LEU A 74 -26.09 26.48 -0.83
C LEU A 74 -25.26 25.22 -0.62
N VAL A 75 -24.09 25.15 -1.24
CA VAL A 75 -23.21 23.97 -1.19
C VAL A 75 -22.36 24.03 0.07
N ILE A 76 -22.59 23.10 1.00
CA ILE A 76 -21.90 23.08 2.30
C ILE A 76 -20.45 22.62 2.13
N ILE A 77 -19.51 23.43 2.62
CA ILE A 77 -18.07 23.19 2.63
C ILE A 77 -17.59 22.75 4.03
N ASP A 78 -18.15 23.33 5.09
CA ASP A 78 -17.87 22.96 6.48
C ASP A 78 -19.12 23.11 7.36
N GLY A 79 -19.18 22.36 8.46
CA GLY A 79 -20.34 22.30 9.36
C GLY A 79 -21.37 21.22 9.00
N GLN A 80 -21.07 20.37 8.01
CA GLN A 80 -21.99 19.35 7.49
C GLN A 80 -22.48 18.33 8.54
N GLN A 81 -21.63 17.92 9.47
CA GLN A 81 -21.99 16.95 10.52
C GLN A 81 -23.00 17.57 11.49
N ARG A 82 -22.77 18.81 11.92
CA ARG A 82 -23.66 19.57 12.81
C ARG A 82 -25.03 19.80 12.16
N LEU A 83 -25.02 20.25 10.90
CA LEU A 83 -26.23 20.51 10.13
C LEU A 83 -27.05 19.23 9.96
N THR A 84 -26.39 18.10 9.67
CA THR A 84 -27.04 16.79 9.57
C THR A 84 -27.65 16.35 10.90
N THR A 85 -26.90 16.44 12.01
CA THR A 85 -27.41 16.07 13.34
C THR A 85 -28.63 16.90 13.74
N ILE A 86 -28.60 18.22 13.53
CA ILE A 86 -29.73 19.11 13.79
C ILE A 86 -30.94 18.71 12.93
N ASN A 87 -30.69 18.36 11.66
CA ASN A 87 -31.76 17.90 10.77
C ASN A 87 -32.36 16.57 11.25
N ILE A 88 -31.54 15.61 11.68
CA ILE A 88 -32.00 14.34 12.27
C ILE A 88 -32.85 14.60 13.54
N LEU A 89 -32.43 15.53 14.39
CA LEU A 89 -33.21 15.93 15.57
C LEU A 89 -34.58 16.52 15.17
N TYR A 90 -34.65 17.36 14.13
CA TYR A 90 -35.93 17.82 13.59
C TYR A 90 -36.82 16.70 13.07
N VAL A 91 -36.25 15.67 12.43
CA VAL A 91 -37.01 14.49 12.01
C VAL A 91 -37.57 13.76 13.23
N ALA A 92 -36.78 13.57 14.29
CA ALA A 92 -37.23 12.92 15.52
C ALA A 92 -38.35 13.70 16.21
N LEU A 93 -38.25 15.04 16.29
CA LEU A 93 -39.30 15.92 16.82
C LEU A 93 -40.56 15.86 15.94
N TYR A 94 -40.42 15.85 14.62
CA TYR A 94 -41.54 15.71 13.69
C TYR A 94 -42.30 14.39 13.90
N GLN A 95 -41.57 13.27 14.00
CA GLN A 95 -42.18 11.96 14.22
C GLN A 95 -42.84 11.86 15.59
N PHE A 96 -42.21 12.42 16.64
CA PHE A 96 -42.82 12.50 17.96
C PHE A 96 -44.13 13.30 17.94
N ALA A 97 -44.15 14.47 17.28
CA ALA A 97 -45.35 15.30 17.16
C ALA A 97 -46.48 14.56 16.40
N LYS A 98 -46.13 13.82 15.35
CA LYS A 98 -47.06 12.99 14.58
C LYS A 98 -47.62 11.83 15.40
N ASP A 99 -46.77 11.08 16.11
CA ASP A 99 -47.14 9.93 16.94
C ASP A 99 -48.05 10.36 18.12
N ASN A 100 -47.89 11.58 18.65
CA ASN A 100 -48.69 12.12 19.75
C ASN A 100 -49.84 13.05 19.31
N SER A 101 -50.26 12.96 18.03
CA SER A 101 -51.39 13.74 17.48
C SER A 101 -51.25 15.28 17.57
N LYS A 102 -50.03 15.81 17.72
CA LYS A 102 -49.72 17.25 17.67
C LYS A 102 -49.63 17.75 16.23
N THR A 103 -50.76 17.71 15.53
CA THR A 103 -50.84 17.90 14.06
C THR A 103 -50.26 19.24 13.60
N GLN A 104 -50.54 20.33 14.33
CA GLN A 104 -50.02 21.67 13.99
C GLN A 104 -48.50 21.75 14.09
N ASP A 105 -47.91 21.18 15.15
CA ASP A 105 -46.45 21.16 15.32
C ASP A 105 -45.78 20.24 14.29
N ALA A 106 -46.39 19.10 13.97
CA ALA A 106 -45.89 18.20 12.94
C ALA A 106 -45.86 18.90 11.55
N GLU A 107 -46.93 19.57 11.15
CA GLU A 107 -46.99 20.33 9.90
C GLU A 107 -45.97 21.47 9.89
N ARG A 108 -45.86 22.21 11.00
CA ARG A 108 -44.90 23.29 11.16
C ARG A 108 -43.47 22.78 11.00
N LEU A 109 -43.09 21.71 11.71
CA LEU A 109 -41.73 21.16 11.65
C LEU A 109 -41.38 20.67 10.24
N TYR A 110 -42.31 19.96 9.60
CA TYR A 110 -42.14 19.43 8.25
C TYR A 110 -41.97 20.53 7.19
N ASN A 111 -42.83 21.55 7.22
CA ASN A 111 -42.85 22.61 6.21
C ASN A 111 -41.77 23.68 6.43
N MET A 112 -41.35 23.92 7.68
CA MET A 112 -40.37 24.97 8.00
C MET A 112 -38.93 24.49 7.95
N PHE A 113 -38.63 23.26 8.35
CA PHE A 113 -37.24 22.81 8.55
C PHE A 113 -36.83 21.61 7.68
N LEU A 114 -37.78 20.79 7.24
CA LEU A 114 -37.49 19.55 6.50
C LEU A 114 -37.73 19.69 4.99
N THR A 115 -38.73 20.47 4.58
CA THR A 115 -39.10 20.64 3.18
C THR A 115 -39.30 22.10 2.74
N ASN A 116 -39.19 22.34 1.44
CA ASN A 116 -39.57 23.58 0.78
C ASN A 116 -40.99 23.43 0.20
N GLN A 117 -41.99 23.91 0.93
CA GLN A 117 -43.42 23.69 0.64
C GLN A 117 -43.84 24.06 -0.80
N TYR A 118 -43.25 25.12 -1.36
CA TYR A 118 -43.69 25.70 -2.64
C TYR A 118 -42.89 25.24 -3.86
N VAL A 119 -41.91 24.36 -3.68
CA VAL A 119 -41.04 23.88 -4.77
C VAL A 119 -41.71 22.73 -5.50
N LYS A 120 -41.88 22.88 -6.82
CA LYS A 120 -42.56 21.86 -7.65
C LYS A 120 -41.71 20.63 -7.92
N ASN A 121 -40.40 20.79 -8.00
CA ASN A 121 -39.48 19.69 -8.27
C ASN A 121 -39.21 18.86 -6.99
N GLU A 122 -39.67 17.61 -6.96
CA GLU A 122 -39.48 16.68 -5.84
C GLU A 122 -38.00 16.48 -5.47
N SER A 123 -37.06 16.55 -6.43
CA SER A 123 -35.63 16.43 -6.13
C SER A 123 -35.05 17.60 -5.33
N SER A 124 -35.74 18.75 -5.33
CA SER A 124 -35.32 19.99 -4.66
C SER A 124 -36.21 20.33 -3.45
N LYS A 125 -37.13 19.41 -3.09
CA LYS A 125 -38.12 19.62 -2.04
C LYS A 125 -37.54 19.46 -0.65
N LEU A 126 -36.55 18.60 -0.43
CA LEU A 126 -35.86 18.49 0.85
C LEU A 126 -34.97 19.71 1.10
N LYS A 127 -35.04 20.28 2.30
CA LYS A 127 -34.18 21.42 2.69
C LYS A 127 -32.72 21.05 2.81
N LEU A 128 -32.41 19.84 3.30
CA LEU A 128 -31.05 19.31 3.35
C LEU A 128 -30.92 18.13 2.38
N LYS A 129 -30.11 18.30 1.34
CA LYS A 129 -29.77 17.25 0.39
C LYS A 129 -28.48 16.57 0.84
N GLN A 130 -28.63 15.32 1.27
CA GLN A 130 -27.55 14.44 1.75
C GLN A 130 -26.80 13.77 0.59
N THR A 131 -25.63 13.19 0.88
CA THR A 131 -24.93 12.25 -0.02
C THR A 131 -25.79 11.00 -0.27
N ASP A 132 -25.61 10.31 -1.40
CA ASP A 132 -26.48 9.20 -1.81
C ASP A 132 -26.62 8.10 -0.74
N THR A 133 -25.52 7.73 -0.07
CA THR A 133 -25.50 6.73 1.00
C THR A 133 -26.37 7.15 2.20
N ASN A 134 -26.22 8.39 2.67
CA ASN A 134 -27.02 8.93 3.77
C ASN A 134 -28.47 9.21 3.35
N SER A 135 -28.71 9.51 2.08
CA SER A 135 -30.03 9.89 1.57
C SER A 135 -31.06 8.79 1.77
N VAL A 136 -30.67 7.52 1.65
CA VAL A 136 -31.55 6.36 1.86
C VAL A 136 -31.95 6.26 3.33
N ALA A 137 -30.98 6.32 4.24
CA ALA A 137 -31.24 6.30 5.68
C ALA A 137 -32.12 7.49 6.11
N PHE A 138 -31.81 8.68 5.59
CA PHE A 138 -32.55 9.91 5.87
C PHE A 138 -34.00 9.83 5.39
N LYS A 139 -34.26 9.31 4.18
CA LYS A 139 -35.62 9.09 3.66
C LYS A 139 -36.40 8.09 4.51
N ALA A 140 -35.76 7.03 5.01
CA ALA A 140 -36.42 6.04 5.85
C ALA A 140 -36.88 6.62 7.20
N ILE A 141 -36.02 7.39 7.88
CA ILE A 141 -36.39 8.04 9.15
C ILE A 141 -37.50 9.08 8.96
N MET A 142 -37.55 9.75 7.81
CA MET A 142 -38.63 10.68 7.44
C MET A 142 -39.99 10.00 7.25
N VAL A 143 -40.01 8.77 6.70
CA VAL A 143 -41.25 8.01 6.49
C VAL A 143 -41.72 7.31 7.79
N GLY A 144 -40.81 7.14 8.76
CA GLY A 144 -41.10 6.46 10.03
C GLY A 144 -40.78 4.96 9.99
N SER A 145 -40.19 4.47 8.91
CA SER A 145 -39.75 3.09 8.72
C SER A 145 -38.28 2.85 9.10
N GLY A 146 -37.69 3.74 9.90
CA GLY A 146 -36.27 3.68 10.29
C GLY A 146 -35.84 2.38 10.96
N SER A 147 -36.77 1.61 11.54
CA SER A 147 -36.55 0.30 12.14
C SER A 147 -36.43 -0.87 11.13
N GLU A 148 -36.73 -0.64 9.84
CA GLU A 148 -36.71 -1.69 8.79
C GLU A 148 -35.44 -1.66 7.91
N LEU A 149 -34.50 -0.75 8.17
CA LEU A 149 -33.21 -0.72 7.47
C LEU A 149 -32.30 -1.84 7.97
N SER A 150 -31.98 -2.81 7.10
CA SER A 150 -31.08 -3.93 7.39
C SER A 150 -29.60 -3.54 7.51
N VAL A 151 -29.25 -2.27 7.27
CA VAL A 151 -27.87 -1.79 7.21
C VAL A 151 -27.62 -0.75 8.30
N PHE A 152 -26.60 -0.98 9.13
CA PHE A 152 -26.16 -0.04 10.16
C PHE A 152 -25.79 1.32 9.55
N SER A 153 -26.30 2.40 10.14
CA SER A 153 -25.98 3.77 9.75
C SER A 153 -26.05 4.68 10.96
N ASN A 154 -25.04 5.54 11.12
CA ASN A 154 -25.02 6.57 12.17
C ASN A 154 -26.25 7.49 12.11
N VAL A 155 -26.82 7.70 10.91
CA VAL A 155 -28.07 8.46 10.74
C VAL A 155 -29.22 7.78 11.48
N THR A 156 -29.36 6.46 11.31
CA THR A 156 -30.42 5.66 11.93
C THR A 156 -30.20 5.50 13.43
N GLU A 157 -28.96 5.22 13.86
CA GLU A 157 -28.60 5.10 15.27
C GLU A 157 -28.89 6.40 16.05
N ASN A 158 -28.42 7.54 15.53
CA ASN A 158 -28.60 8.82 16.19
C ASN A 158 -30.08 9.26 16.16
N TYR A 159 -30.82 8.95 15.10
CA TYR A 159 -32.28 9.13 15.07
C TYR A 159 -32.98 8.30 16.17
N ASN A 160 -32.64 7.02 16.31
CA ASN A 160 -33.19 6.15 17.35
C ASN A 160 -32.84 6.66 18.75
N TYR A 161 -31.62 7.15 18.95
CA TYR A 161 -31.20 7.81 20.18
C TYR A 161 -32.09 9.01 20.52
N PHE A 162 -32.25 9.97 19.60
CA PHE A 162 -33.15 11.12 19.84
C PHE A 162 -34.60 10.68 20.11
N ARG A 163 -35.12 9.71 19.35
CA ARG A 163 -36.47 9.17 19.54
C ARG A 163 -36.66 8.56 20.93
N SER A 164 -35.62 7.94 21.50
CA SER A 164 -35.67 7.33 22.84
C SER A 164 -35.65 8.35 23.98
N ILE A 165 -35.20 9.58 23.73
CA ILE A 165 -35.08 10.64 24.75
C ILE A 165 -36.25 11.62 24.69
N ILE A 166 -36.75 11.94 23.50
CA ILE A 166 -37.85 12.90 23.32
C ILE A 166 -39.14 12.34 23.94
N ASN A 167 -39.76 13.13 24.80
CA ASN A 167 -41.01 12.83 25.49
C ASN A 167 -41.86 14.10 25.65
N GLU A 168 -43.06 13.97 26.19
CA GLU A 168 -44.00 15.11 26.36
C GLU A 168 -43.42 16.24 27.23
N ASP A 169 -42.62 15.90 28.25
CA ASP A 169 -42.06 16.88 29.20
C ASP A 169 -40.95 17.72 28.57
N ASN A 170 -40.14 17.14 27.68
CA ASN A 170 -38.98 17.82 27.09
C ASN A 170 -39.18 18.31 25.64
N PHE A 171 -40.27 17.92 24.96
CA PHE A 171 -40.53 18.30 23.56
C PHE A 171 -40.49 19.82 23.35
N GLU A 172 -41.27 20.57 24.12
CA GLU A 172 -41.31 22.03 24.03
C GLU A 172 -40.01 22.70 24.47
N LEU A 173 -39.32 22.09 25.44
CA LEU A 173 -38.04 22.55 25.94
C LEU A 173 -36.96 22.49 24.84
N ILE A 174 -36.89 21.37 24.13
CA ILE A 174 -35.96 21.16 23.01
C ILE A 174 -36.25 22.15 21.87
N LEU A 175 -37.53 22.36 21.52
CA LEU A 175 -37.91 23.32 20.48
C LEU A 175 -37.50 24.76 20.82
N ARG A 176 -37.65 25.18 22.09
CA ARG A 176 -37.19 26.49 22.54
C ARG A 176 -35.67 26.59 22.57
N GLY A 177 -34.97 25.55 23.05
CA GLY A 177 -33.51 25.49 23.03
C GLY A 177 -32.93 25.62 21.62
N LEU A 178 -33.55 24.96 20.62
CA LEU A 178 -33.15 25.08 19.22
C LEU A 178 -33.23 26.52 18.68
N ASN A 179 -34.21 27.32 19.13
CA ASN A 179 -34.30 28.75 18.75
C ASN A 179 -33.11 29.59 19.25
N ARG A 180 -32.38 29.11 20.26
CA ARG A 180 -31.28 29.84 20.93
C ARG A 180 -29.90 29.37 20.47
N LEU A 181 -29.82 28.45 19.50
CA LEU A 181 -28.56 28.07 18.87
C LEU A 181 -28.13 29.10 17.84
N ILE A 182 -26.89 29.56 17.96
CA ILE A 182 -26.25 30.52 17.07
C ILE A 182 -25.00 29.93 16.44
N PHE A 183 -24.69 30.33 15.21
CA PHE A 183 -23.50 29.92 14.48
C PHE A 183 -22.93 31.10 13.69
N VAL A 184 -21.66 31.01 13.27
CA VAL A 184 -21.07 31.94 12.31
C VAL A 184 -21.28 31.41 10.89
N GLU A 185 -22.08 32.11 10.11
CA GLU A 185 -22.21 31.90 8.67
C GLU A 185 -20.98 32.48 7.96
N ILE A 186 -20.37 31.68 7.08
CA ILE A 186 -19.32 32.11 6.16
C ILE A 186 -19.79 31.82 4.73
N SER A 187 -20.18 32.87 4.03
CA SER A 187 -20.61 32.79 2.63
C SER A 187 -19.44 33.02 1.69
N LEU A 188 -19.23 32.08 0.76
CA LEU A 188 -18.19 32.11 -0.26
C LEU A 188 -18.80 32.28 -1.66
N GLU A 189 -18.17 33.12 -2.48
CA GLU A 189 -18.50 33.28 -3.89
C GLU A 189 -17.53 32.47 -4.76
N ARG A 190 -18.06 31.56 -5.60
CA ARG A 190 -17.29 30.56 -6.37
C ARG A 190 -16.21 31.15 -7.30
N ASP A 191 -16.35 32.40 -7.71
CA ASP A 191 -15.43 33.09 -8.62
C ASP A 191 -14.55 34.16 -7.95
N LYS A 192 -14.74 34.41 -6.65
CA LYS A 192 -13.96 35.43 -5.89
C LYS A 192 -13.14 34.81 -4.76
N ASP A 193 -13.69 33.83 -4.08
CA ASP A 193 -13.05 33.14 -2.97
C ASP A 193 -12.47 31.81 -3.47
N ASP A 194 -11.45 31.28 -2.78
CA ASP A 194 -10.88 29.95 -3.03
C ASP A 194 -11.43 28.99 -1.96
N PRO A 195 -12.49 28.20 -2.26
CA PRO A 195 -13.13 27.34 -1.28
C PRO A 195 -12.18 26.27 -0.72
N GLN A 196 -11.23 25.80 -1.53
CA GLN A 196 -10.28 24.77 -1.14
C GLN A 196 -9.30 25.30 -0.09
N ARG A 197 -8.71 26.48 -0.31
CA ARG A 197 -7.81 27.10 0.68
C ARG A 197 -8.52 27.39 2.00
N ILE A 198 -9.76 27.86 1.93
CA ILE A 198 -10.56 28.17 3.11
C ILE A 198 -10.88 26.88 3.88
N PHE A 199 -11.28 25.82 3.17
CA PHE A 199 -11.49 24.50 3.76
C PHE A 199 -10.24 23.96 4.48
N GLU A 200 -9.07 24.02 3.83
CA GLU A 200 -7.81 23.59 4.44
C GLU A 200 -7.48 24.39 5.71
N SER A 201 -7.76 25.70 5.72
CA SER A 201 -7.50 26.56 6.89
C SER A 201 -8.44 26.32 8.08
N LEU A 202 -9.68 25.89 7.81
CA LEU A 202 -10.71 25.69 8.84
C LEU A 202 -10.63 24.30 9.48
N ASN A 203 -10.16 23.29 8.73
CA ASN A 203 -10.07 21.92 9.24
C ASN A 203 -8.91 21.68 10.22
N SER A 204 -8.08 22.69 10.52
CA SER A 204 -7.01 22.56 11.52
C SER A 204 -7.49 22.55 12.97
N THR A 205 -8.79 22.74 13.23
CA THR A 205 -9.36 22.94 14.58
C THR A 205 -10.52 22.00 14.95
N GLY A 206 -10.78 20.93 14.17
CA GLY A 206 -11.93 20.01 14.35
C GLY A 206 -11.55 18.52 14.40
N LEU A 207 -12.55 17.63 14.23
CA LEU A 207 -12.31 16.19 14.00
C LEU A 207 -11.45 16.02 12.74
N ASP A 208 -10.27 15.41 12.89
CA ASP A 208 -9.31 15.27 11.80
C ASP A 208 -9.90 14.50 10.62
N LEU A 209 -9.87 15.12 9.43
CA LEU A 209 -10.18 14.44 8.18
C LEU A 209 -9.13 13.38 7.89
N SER A 210 -9.58 12.24 7.34
CA SER A 210 -8.65 11.25 6.84
C SER A 210 -7.84 11.83 5.67
N GLN A 211 -6.64 11.30 5.41
CA GLN A 211 -5.84 11.73 4.25
C GLN A 211 -6.62 11.50 2.94
N SER A 212 -7.38 10.41 2.86
CA SER A 212 -8.30 10.13 1.76
C SER A 212 -9.38 11.19 1.58
N ASP A 213 -9.97 11.71 2.66
CA ASP A 213 -10.96 12.79 2.56
C ASP A 213 -10.33 14.06 2.01
N LEU A 214 -9.13 14.43 2.48
CA LEU A 214 -8.38 15.59 1.96
C LEU A 214 -8.07 15.44 0.47
N ILE A 215 -7.66 14.24 0.04
CA ILE A 215 -7.41 13.94 -1.38
C ILE A 215 -8.70 14.00 -2.21
N ARG A 216 -9.81 13.42 -1.74
CA ARG A 216 -11.12 13.49 -2.41
C ARG A 216 -11.55 14.95 -2.62
N ASN A 217 -11.43 15.76 -1.56
CA ASN A 217 -11.73 17.19 -1.60
C ASN A 217 -10.84 17.91 -2.62
N PHE A 218 -9.53 17.64 -2.60
CA PHE A 218 -8.59 18.19 -3.57
C PHE A 218 -8.96 17.85 -5.02
N ILE A 219 -9.38 16.62 -5.30
CA ILE A 219 -9.74 16.19 -6.66
C ILE A 219 -11.03 16.87 -7.14
N LEU A 220 -12.02 17.07 -6.27
CA LEU A 220 -13.39 17.37 -6.68
C LEU A 220 -13.81 18.84 -6.47
N MET A 221 -13.27 19.56 -5.48
CA MET A 221 -13.86 20.83 -5.02
C MET A 221 -13.88 21.94 -6.09
N ASP A 222 -12.85 22.00 -6.96
CA ASP A 222 -12.75 23.02 -8.02
C ASP A 222 -13.58 22.69 -9.28
N LEU A 223 -14.17 21.50 -9.35
CA LEU A 223 -14.92 21.06 -10.52
C LEU A 223 -16.35 21.62 -10.52
N PRO A 224 -16.97 21.85 -11.68
CA PRO A 224 -18.41 22.10 -11.78
C PRO A 224 -19.24 20.92 -11.23
N PRO A 225 -20.48 21.12 -10.74
CA PRO A 225 -21.24 20.06 -10.05
C PRO A 225 -21.47 18.79 -10.89
N LYS A 226 -21.65 18.94 -12.22
CA LYS A 226 -21.79 17.80 -13.14
C LYS A 226 -20.51 16.96 -13.22
N ASP A 227 -19.36 17.62 -13.26
CA ASP A 227 -18.06 16.94 -13.30
C ASP A 227 -17.67 16.36 -11.95
N GLN A 228 -18.07 16.99 -10.84
CA GLN A 228 -17.91 16.43 -9.50
C GLN A 228 -18.57 15.04 -9.40
N ASN A 229 -19.85 14.94 -9.75
CA ASN A 229 -20.58 13.67 -9.70
C ASN A 229 -19.97 12.65 -10.67
N ARG A 230 -19.66 13.07 -11.89
CA ARG A 230 -19.04 12.18 -12.89
C ARG A 230 -17.70 11.61 -12.39
N ILE A 231 -16.78 12.45 -11.91
CA ILE A 231 -15.47 11.99 -11.43
C ILE A 231 -15.62 11.19 -10.14
N PHE A 232 -16.52 11.57 -9.24
CA PHE A 232 -16.81 10.79 -8.04
C PHE A 232 -17.29 9.37 -8.40
N GLU A 233 -18.33 9.24 -9.23
CA GLU A 233 -18.91 7.94 -9.60
C GLU A 233 -17.96 7.07 -10.43
N THR A 234 -17.21 7.68 -11.37
CA THR A 234 -16.39 6.92 -12.33
C THR A 234 -14.94 6.70 -11.90
N ILE A 235 -14.42 7.48 -10.95
CA ILE A 235 -13.04 7.40 -10.45
C ILE A 235 -13.02 7.08 -8.96
N TRP A 236 -13.54 7.98 -8.12
CA TRP A 236 -13.28 7.95 -6.69
C TRP A 236 -14.06 6.84 -5.96
N ASN A 237 -15.35 6.69 -6.22
CA ASN A 237 -16.19 5.66 -5.62
C ASN A 237 -15.67 4.23 -5.90
N PRO A 238 -15.22 3.89 -7.13
CA PRO A 238 -14.51 2.63 -7.37
C PRO A 238 -13.27 2.43 -6.50
N ILE A 239 -12.49 3.48 -6.24
CA ILE A 239 -11.31 3.41 -5.36
C ILE A 239 -11.75 3.14 -3.91
N GLU A 240 -12.78 3.83 -3.40
CA GLU A 240 -13.33 3.60 -2.06
C GLU A 240 -13.82 2.16 -1.89
N GLU A 241 -14.60 1.66 -2.84
CA GLU A 241 -15.13 0.29 -2.82
C GLU A 241 -14.04 -0.78 -2.93
N ASN A 242 -13.00 -0.52 -3.72
CA ASN A 242 -11.89 -1.45 -3.88
C ASN A 242 -10.94 -1.47 -2.67
N ALA A 243 -10.80 -0.35 -1.97
CA ALA A 243 -9.98 -0.22 -0.78
C ALA A 243 -10.75 -0.42 0.54
N LYS A 244 -11.97 -0.96 0.49
CA LYS A 244 -12.76 -1.32 1.68
C LYS A 244 -12.41 -2.73 2.17
N ASP A 245 -12.06 -2.86 3.44
CA ASP A 245 -11.93 -4.17 4.10
C ASP A 245 -13.34 -4.71 4.39
N ILE A 246 -13.71 -5.82 3.73
CA ILE A 246 -15.08 -6.37 3.82
C ILE A 246 -15.32 -7.01 5.19
N VAL A 247 -14.28 -7.47 5.88
CA VAL A 247 -14.41 -8.12 7.19
C VAL A 247 -14.50 -7.07 8.30
N LYS A 248 -13.60 -6.09 8.28
CA LYS A 248 -13.54 -5.03 9.30
C LYS A 248 -14.49 -3.86 9.01
N GLN A 249 -15.07 -3.80 7.81
CA GLN A 249 -15.97 -2.73 7.36
C GLN A 249 -15.35 -1.31 7.46
N ASN A 250 -14.03 -1.19 7.31
CA ASN A 250 -13.33 0.10 7.33
C ASN A 250 -12.67 0.42 5.97
N SER A 251 -12.42 1.71 5.74
CA SER A 251 -11.76 2.21 4.54
C SER A 251 -10.24 2.19 4.70
N LEU A 252 -9.54 1.67 3.69
CA LEU A 252 -8.07 1.66 3.58
C LEU A 252 -7.57 2.54 2.42
N VAL A 253 -8.37 3.53 1.99
CA VAL A 253 -8.01 4.41 0.86
C VAL A 253 -6.74 5.22 1.18
N SER A 254 -6.57 5.66 2.42
CA SER A 254 -5.37 6.40 2.85
C SER A 254 -4.09 5.55 2.69
N GLU A 255 -4.16 4.28 3.10
CA GLU A 255 -3.10 3.28 2.94
C GLU A 255 -2.84 2.97 1.46
N TYR A 256 -3.90 2.77 0.68
CA TYR A 256 -3.79 2.49 -0.74
C TYR A 256 -3.08 3.64 -1.50
N ILE A 257 -3.51 4.89 -1.28
CA ILE A 257 -2.86 6.04 -1.94
C ILE A 257 -1.41 6.18 -1.48
N ARG A 258 -1.10 5.90 -0.22
CA ARG A 258 0.28 5.88 0.26
C ARG A 258 1.13 4.83 -0.44
N ASP A 259 0.60 3.62 -0.65
CA ASP A 259 1.30 2.54 -1.36
C ASP A 259 1.46 2.88 -2.86
N TYR A 260 0.45 3.49 -3.46
CA TYR A 260 0.52 4.03 -4.81
C TYR A 260 1.62 5.08 -4.95
N LEU A 261 1.66 6.08 -4.07
CA LEU A 261 2.71 7.11 -4.08
C LEU A 261 4.10 6.50 -3.82
N THR A 262 4.18 5.46 -2.98
CA THR A 262 5.42 4.71 -2.74
C THR A 262 5.94 4.08 -4.03
N LEU A 263 5.06 3.44 -4.80
CA LEU A 263 5.38 2.86 -6.10
C LEU A 263 5.81 3.94 -7.12
N ARG A 264 5.09 5.06 -7.20
CA ARG A 264 5.34 6.11 -8.20
C ARG A 264 6.61 6.91 -7.93
N ASN A 265 6.84 7.27 -6.67
CA ASN A 265 7.89 8.21 -6.29
C ASN A 265 9.17 7.54 -5.80
N LYS A 266 9.15 6.22 -5.56
CA LYS A 266 10.22 5.49 -4.88
C LYS A 266 10.59 6.12 -3.53
N LYS A 267 9.58 6.71 -2.87
CA LYS A 267 9.67 7.34 -1.57
C LYS A 267 8.42 7.02 -0.79
N ILE A 268 8.58 6.62 0.47
CA ILE A 268 7.45 6.24 1.32
C ILE A 268 6.93 7.49 2.04
N PRO A 269 5.69 7.92 1.76
CA PRO A 269 5.10 9.05 2.47
C PRO A 269 4.92 8.76 3.95
N ASN A 270 5.07 9.78 4.79
CA ASN A 270 4.60 9.72 6.17
C ASN A 270 3.07 9.64 6.20
N LYS A 271 2.51 8.83 7.11
CA LYS A 271 1.04 8.60 7.16
C LYS A 271 0.22 9.88 7.28
N SER A 272 0.70 10.89 8.01
CA SER A 272 0.03 12.19 8.17
C SER A 272 0.30 13.20 7.04
N LYS A 273 1.22 12.89 6.12
CA LYS A 273 1.65 13.79 5.03
C LYS A 273 1.28 13.28 3.64
N VAL A 274 0.53 12.18 3.53
CA VAL A 274 0.11 11.58 2.25
C VAL A 274 -0.59 12.62 1.37
N TYR A 275 -1.48 13.42 1.94
CA TYR A 275 -2.18 14.50 1.25
C TYR A 275 -1.22 15.55 0.68
N VAL A 276 -0.27 16.00 1.49
CA VAL A 276 0.70 17.04 1.11
C VAL A 276 1.57 16.56 -0.05
N GLU A 277 2.02 15.31 0.00
CA GLU A 277 2.81 14.71 -1.08
C GLU A 277 1.99 14.53 -2.36
N PHE A 278 0.72 14.10 -2.25
CA PHE A 278 -0.20 14.00 -3.38
C PHE A 278 -0.41 15.38 -4.05
N LYS A 279 -0.71 16.41 -3.26
CA LYS A 279 -0.94 17.78 -3.75
C LYS A 279 0.28 18.33 -4.49
N SER A 280 1.48 18.13 -3.94
CA SER A 280 2.74 18.58 -4.55
C SER A 280 2.96 18.02 -5.96
N LEU A 281 2.50 16.80 -6.25
CA LEU A 281 2.64 16.17 -7.56
C LEU A 281 1.58 16.58 -8.56
N TYR A 282 0.38 16.93 -8.07
CA TYR A 282 -0.82 17.06 -8.91
C TYR A 282 -1.48 18.44 -8.81
N ASP A 283 -0.70 19.48 -8.53
CA ASP A 283 -1.20 20.84 -8.35
C ASP A 283 -1.87 21.40 -9.63
N ASN A 284 -1.41 20.95 -10.81
CA ASN A 284 -2.00 21.33 -12.10
C ASN A 284 -3.11 20.36 -12.57
N LYS A 285 -4.35 20.63 -12.16
CA LYS A 285 -5.53 19.78 -12.44
C LYS A 285 -6.05 19.82 -13.88
N LYS A 286 -5.52 20.69 -14.76
CA LYS A 286 -6.03 20.90 -16.13
C LYS A 286 -5.36 20.06 -17.21
N ASP A 287 -4.34 19.28 -16.84
CA ASP A 287 -3.57 18.47 -17.79
C ASP A 287 -4.28 17.13 -18.11
N GLU A 288 -4.21 16.67 -19.36
CA GLU A 288 -4.63 15.32 -19.75
C GLU A 288 -3.84 14.25 -18.95
N ALA A 289 -2.59 14.57 -18.57
CA ALA A 289 -1.77 13.75 -17.69
C ALA A 289 -2.39 13.54 -16.30
N TYR A 290 -3.04 14.57 -15.73
CA TYR A 290 -3.68 14.46 -14.41
C TYR A 290 -4.86 13.49 -14.44
N HIS A 291 -5.72 13.60 -15.45
CA HIS A 291 -6.85 12.67 -15.61
C HIS A 291 -6.39 11.23 -15.87
N GLN A 292 -5.33 11.05 -16.66
CA GLN A 292 -4.74 9.73 -16.87
C GLN A 292 -4.19 9.14 -15.57
N GLU A 293 -3.64 9.97 -14.69
CA GLU A 293 -3.12 9.50 -13.41
C GLU A 293 -4.22 9.09 -12.44
N LEU A 294 -5.32 9.85 -12.36
CA LEU A 294 -6.50 9.44 -11.60
C LEU A 294 -7.06 8.08 -12.08
N GLU A 295 -7.05 7.87 -13.39
CA GLU A 295 -7.41 6.59 -14.00
C GLU A 295 -6.42 5.46 -13.64
N ASN A 296 -5.12 5.76 -13.54
CA ASN A 296 -4.11 4.80 -13.10
C ASN A 296 -4.31 4.42 -11.61
N ILE A 297 -4.60 5.41 -10.75
CA ILE A 297 -4.96 5.18 -9.33
C ILE A 297 -6.21 4.31 -9.24
N LYS A 298 -7.23 4.55 -10.07
CA LYS A 298 -8.39 3.66 -10.10
C LYS A 298 -8.01 2.25 -10.54
N SER A 299 -7.26 2.09 -11.63
CA SER A 299 -6.88 0.77 -12.17
C SER A 299 -6.14 -0.07 -11.14
N LEU A 300 -5.15 0.49 -10.46
CA LEU A 300 -4.35 -0.24 -9.47
C LEU A 300 -5.14 -0.60 -8.20
N SER A 301 -6.22 0.14 -7.87
CA SER A 301 -7.08 -0.17 -6.72
C SER A 301 -7.75 -1.54 -6.85
N ILE A 302 -8.00 -2.00 -8.09
CA ILE A 302 -8.57 -3.33 -8.37
C ILE A 302 -7.65 -4.44 -7.87
N HIS A 303 -6.32 -4.26 -8.00
CA HIS A 303 -5.35 -5.22 -7.47
C HIS A 303 -5.25 -5.11 -5.96
N TYR A 304 -5.29 -3.89 -5.42
CA TYR A 304 -5.31 -3.67 -3.97
C TYR A 304 -6.47 -4.41 -3.29
N LYS A 305 -7.67 -4.39 -3.89
CA LYS A 305 -8.84 -5.18 -3.43
C LYS A 305 -8.53 -6.65 -3.25
N LYS A 306 -7.77 -7.25 -4.18
CA LYS A 306 -7.38 -8.67 -4.12
C LYS A 306 -6.47 -8.95 -2.91
N PHE A 307 -5.62 -7.99 -2.53
CA PHE A 307 -4.67 -8.15 -1.43
C PHE A 307 -5.35 -8.04 -0.06
N ILE A 308 -6.24 -7.06 0.09
CA ILE A 308 -6.96 -6.84 1.36
C ILE A 308 -8.16 -7.80 1.51
N ASN A 309 -8.76 -8.24 0.39
CA ASN A 309 -9.86 -9.20 0.36
C ASN A 309 -9.53 -10.40 -0.55
N PRO A 310 -8.65 -11.32 -0.13
CA PRO A 310 -8.29 -12.51 -0.93
C PRO A 310 -9.50 -13.38 -1.32
N SER A 311 -10.59 -13.32 -0.56
CA SER A 311 -11.86 -13.99 -0.86
C SER A 311 -12.46 -13.61 -2.22
N THR A 312 -12.11 -12.43 -2.75
CA THR A 312 -12.58 -11.93 -4.06
C THR A 312 -11.82 -12.54 -5.24
N VAL A 313 -10.72 -13.26 -5.00
CA VAL A 313 -9.86 -13.82 -6.04
C VAL A 313 -10.43 -15.14 -6.56
N VAL A 314 -10.67 -15.20 -7.88
CA VAL A 314 -11.28 -16.36 -8.55
C VAL A 314 -10.32 -17.56 -8.60
N ASN A 315 -9.03 -17.35 -8.87
CA ASN A 315 -8.07 -18.43 -8.95
C ASN A 315 -7.74 -18.95 -7.53
N PRO A 316 -8.06 -20.22 -7.20
CA PRO A 316 -7.91 -20.74 -5.84
C PRO A 316 -6.45 -20.84 -5.38
N ALA A 317 -5.50 -21.05 -6.29
CA ALA A 317 -4.08 -21.09 -5.94
C ALA A 317 -3.56 -19.69 -5.59
N ILE A 318 -3.87 -18.66 -6.39
CA ILE A 318 -3.49 -17.28 -6.10
C ILE A 318 -4.19 -16.79 -4.82
N LYS A 319 -5.48 -17.09 -4.67
CA LYS A 319 -6.26 -16.79 -3.46
C LYS A 319 -5.56 -17.30 -2.21
N LYS A 320 -5.17 -18.58 -2.20
CA LYS A 320 -4.49 -19.21 -1.06
C LYS A 320 -3.17 -18.50 -0.70
N GLU A 321 -2.35 -18.16 -1.69
CA GLU A 321 -1.08 -17.46 -1.42
C GLU A 321 -1.30 -16.03 -0.90
N LEU A 322 -2.35 -15.33 -1.38
CA LEU A 322 -2.73 -14.02 -0.86
C LEU A 322 -3.33 -14.08 0.54
N GLU A 323 -4.09 -15.12 0.88
CA GLU A 323 -4.57 -15.38 2.25
C GLU A 323 -3.39 -15.52 3.22
N TYR A 324 -2.31 -16.20 2.81
CA TYR A 324 -1.10 -16.28 3.62
C TYR A 324 -0.36 -14.96 3.75
N ILE A 325 -0.22 -14.20 2.66
CA ILE A 325 0.36 -12.84 2.70
C ILE A 325 -0.42 -11.93 3.66
N ASN A 326 -1.75 -11.96 3.58
CA ASN A 326 -2.64 -11.16 4.42
C ASN A 326 -2.55 -11.59 5.89
N ARG A 327 -2.61 -12.90 6.18
CA ARG A 327 -2.49 -13.45 7.54
C ARG A 327 -1.13 -13.15 8.19
N LEU A 328 -0.07 -13.15 7.41
CA LEU A 328 1.28 -12.77 7.85
C LEU A 328 1.49 -11.25 7.91
N GLU A 329 0.50 -10.46 7.51
CA GLU A 329 0.54 -8.99 7.42
C GLU A 329 1.75 -8.46 6.63
N ILE A 330 2.05 -9.09 5.49
CA ILE A 330 3.11 -8.64 4.57
C ILE A 330 2.63 -7.46 3.71
N ASN A 331 1.95 -6.49 4.34
CA ASN A 331 1.36 -5.32 3.67
C ASN A 331 2.45 -4.43 3.05
N VAL A 332 3.66 -4.47 3.60
CA VAL A 332 4.84 -3.76 3.10
C VAL A 332 5.25 -4.18 1.67
N ALA A 333 4.77 -5.34 1.20
CA ALA A 333 4.98 -5.79 -0.18
C ALA A 333 3.92 -5.26 -1.16
N TYR A 334 2.85 -4.60 -0.70
CA TYR A 334 1.76 -4.16 -1.57
C TYR A 334 2.20 -3.19 -2.67
N PRO A 335 3.08 -2.18 -2.45
CA PRO A 335 3.57 -1.34 -3.54
C PRO A 335 4.23 -2.14 -4.67
N PHE A 336 5.04 -3.13 -4.31
CA PHE A 336 5.66 -4.06 -5.27
C PHE A 336 4.60 -4.93 -5.96
N LEU A 337 3.69 -5.51 -5.19
CA LEU A 337 2.65 -6.41 -5.70
C LEU A 337 1.64 -5.71 -6.61
N LEU A 338 1.35 -4.42 -6.39
CA LEU A 338 0.47 -3.63 -7.28
C LEU A 338 0.97 -3.71 -8.71
N GLN A 339 2.27 -3.51 -8.92
CA GLN A 339 2.87 -3.55 -10.24
C GLN A 339 3.03 -4.99 -10.77
N VAL A 340 3.34 -5.96 -9.91
CA VAL A 340 3.41 -7.38 -10.32
C VAL A 340 2.05 -7.91 -10.80
N PHE A 341 0.96 -7.54 -10.13
CA PHE A 341 -0.39 -7.92 -10.56
C PHE A 341 -0.84 -7.17 -11.80
N GLU A 342 -0.41 -5.93 -11.96
CA GLU A 342 -0.59 -5.16 -13.19
C GLU A 342 0.11 -5.83 -14.38
N ASP A 343 1.34 -6.28 -14.21
CA ASP A 343 2.10 -7.00 -15.23
C ASP A 343 1.45 -8.35 -15.58
N ALA A 344 0.93 -9.08 -14.58
CA ALA A 344 0.15 -10.30 -14.81
C ALA A 344 -1.15 -10.03 -15.59
N GLU A 345 -1.85 -8.94 -15.29
CA GLU A 345 -3.07 -8.55 -16.01
C GLU A 345 -2.77 -8.09 -17.44
N ASN A 346 -1.63 -7.45 -17.66
CA ASN A 346 -1.14 -7.06 -18.98
C ASN A 346 -0.56 -8.23 -19.78
N GLY A 347 -0.40 -9.41 -19.18
CA GLY A 347 0.09 -10.62 -19.85
C GLY A 347 1.61 -10.72 -19.93
N LEU A 348 2.33 -9.91 -19.16
CA LEU A 348 3.78 -9.95 -19.03
C LEU A 348 4.24 -11.03 -18.03
N LEU A 349 3.33 -11.50 -17.17
CA LEU A 349 3.61 -12.52 -16.16
C LEU A 349 2.55 -13.62 -16.19
N ALA A 350 2.99 -14.87 -16.36
CA ALA A 350 2.10 -16.03 -16.31
C ALA A 350 1.57 -16.27 -14.87
N LYS A 351 0.38 -16.87 -14.76
CA LYS A 351 -0.27 -17.11 -13.46
C LYS A 351 0.55 -18.06 -12.58
N GLU A 352 1.19 -19.06 -13.18
CA GLU A 352 2.04 -20.03 -12.51
C GLU A 352 3.28 -19.36 -11.93
N GLU A 353 3.86 -18.41 -12.65
CA GLU A 353 5.00 -17.62 -12.18
C GLU A 353 4.60 -16.61 -11.11
N LEU A 354 3.42 -15.98 -11.23
CA LEU A 354 2.87 -15.13 -10.16
C LEU A 354 2.77 -15.90 -8.84
N ILE A 355 2.30 -17.15 -8.86
CA ILE A 355 2.26 -18.01 -7.67
C ILE A 355 3.66 -18.25 -7.11
N LYS A 356 4.67 -18.46 -7.96
CA LYS A 356 6.07 -18.60 -7.53
C LYS A 356 6.58 -17.32 -6.87
N VAL A 357 6.27 -16.14 -7.42
CA VAL A 357 6.63 -14.83 -6.84
C VAL A 357 5.99 -14.65 -5.46
N LEU A 358 4.69 -14.93 -5.31
CA LEU A 358 4.00 -14.84 -4.01
C LEU A 358 4.64 -15.77 -2.96
N LYS A 359 5.00 -17.00 -3.35
CA LYS A 359 5.70 -17.94 -2.47
C LYS A 359 7.11 -17.47 -2.10
N LEU A 360 7.82 -16.85 -3.03
CA LEU A 360 9.15 -16.28 -2.79
C LEU A 360 9.09 -15.16 -1.76
N ILE A 361 8.13 -14.24 -1.88
CA ILE A 361 7.90 -13.15 -0.91
C ILE A 361 7.60 -13.72 0.48
N GLN A 362 6.70 -14.71 0.56
CA GLN A 362 6.39 -15.39 1.82
C GLN A 362 7.62 -16.07 2.41
N SER A 363 8.38 -16.83 1.61
CA SER A 363 9.61 -17.50 2.05
C SER A 363 10.63 -16.49 2.55
N TYR A 364 10.87 -15.41 1.81
CA TYR A 364 11.79 -14.35 2.18
C TYR A 364 11.44 -13.72 3.54
N VAL A 365 10.20 -13.28 3.72
CA VAL A 365 9.75 -12.65 4.97
C VAL A 365 9.74 -13.65 6.12
N TRP A 366 9.28 -14.87 5.88
CA TRP A 366 9.19 -15.89 6.92
C TRP A 366 10.57 -16.34 7.41
N ARG A 367 11.53 -16.53 6.50
CA ARG A 367 12.92 -16.85 6.88
C ARG A 367 13.54 -15.72 7.70
N ARG A 368 13.31 -14.46 7.33
CA ARG A 368 13.76 -13.30 8.11
C ARG A 368 13.14 -13.27 9.51
N PHE A 369 11.85 -13.57 9.62
CA PHE A 369 11.17 -13.69 10.90
C PHE A 369 11.80 -14.76 11.78
N ILE A 370 12.09 -15.96 11.24
CA ILE A 370 12.74 -17.05 11.98
C ILE A 370 14.14 -16.66 12.45
N VAL A 371 14.96 -16.01 11.63
CA VAL A 371 16.31 -15.58 12.05
C VAL A 371 16.29 -14.33 12.96
N GLY A 372 15.14 -13.65 13.08
CA GLY A 372 15.00 -12.48 13.97
C GLY A 372 15.48 -11.17 13.35
N LEU A 373 15.46 -11.07 12.01
CA LEU A 373 15.83 -9.84 11.31
C LEU A 373 14.71 -8.78 11.43
N PRO A 374 15.07 -7.48 11.51
CA PRO A 374 14.10 -6.43 11.80
C PRO A 374 13.17 -6.18 10.60
N THR A 375 11.92 -5.80 10.85
CA THR A 375 10.89 -5.62 9.80
C THR A 375 10.96 -4.28 9.08
N ASN A 376 11.59 -3.27 9.68
CA ASN A 376 11.72 -1.91 9.12
C ASN A 376 12.40 -1.89 7.74
N ALA A 377 13.40 -2.75 7.51
CA ALA A 377 14.10 -2.85 6.24
C ALA A 377 13.19 -3.32 5.07
N LEU A 378 12.11 -4.06 5.35
CA LEU A 378 11.25 -4.62 4.30
C LEU A 378 10.61 -3.55 3.42
N ASN A 379 10.22 -2.42 4.01
CA ASN A 379 9.59 -1.32 3.29
C ASN A 379 10.47 -0.84 2.13
N LYS A 380 11.75 -0.56 2.42
CA LYS A 380 12.71 -0.08 1.41
C LYS A 380 13.04 -1.17 0.38
N ILE A 381 13.12 -2.41 0.82
CA ILE A 381 13.41 -3.57 -0.04
C ILE A 381 12.28 -3.72 -1.07
N PHE A 382 11.02 -3.82 -0.65
CA PHE A 382 9.92 -3.98 -1.59
C PHE A 382 9.67 -2.74 -2.46
N MET A 383 9.87 -1.52 -1.92
CA MET A 383 9.77 -0.30 -2.71
C MET A 383 10.75 -0.28 -3.91
N THR A 384 11.96 -0.81 -3.73
CA THR A 384 13.01 -0.82 -4.77
C THR A 384 13.05 -2.10 -5.59
N LEU A 385 12.44 -3.19 -5.09
CA LEU A 385 12.53 -4.51 -5.71
C LEU A 385 11.99 -4.53 -7.15
N TYR A 386 10.97 -3.73 -7.46
CA TYR A 386 10.40 -3.72 -8.80
C TYR A 386 11.39 -3.25 -9.87
N SER A 387 12.33 -2.34 -9.54
CA SER A 387 13.32 -1.90 -10.54
C SER A 387 14.36 -2.97 -10.91
N GLU A 388 14.37 -4.09 -10.19
CA GLU A 388 15.24 -5.24 -10.46
C GLU A 388 14.54 -6.33 -11.27
N VAL A 389 13.24 -6.15 -11.59
CA VAL A 389 12.45 -7.13 -12.35
C VAL A 389 12.86 -7.10 -13.82
N ASP A 390 13.12 -8.29 -14.37
CA ASP A 390 13.28 -8.50 -15.80
C ASP A 390 12.11 -9.34 -16.32
N ALA A 391 11.30 -8.80 -17.22
CA ALA A 391 10.10 -9.50 -17.69
C ALA A 391 10.41 -10.80 -18.46
N GLU A 392 11.62 -10.98 -19.00
CA GLU A 392 12.02 -12.25 -19.64
C GLU A 392 12.33 -13.36 -18.63
N GLU A 393 12.77 -12.98 -17.43
CA GLU A 393 13.15 -13.88 -16.34
C GLU A 393 12.47 -13.38 -15.06
N TYR A 394 11.14 -13.28 -15.09
CA TYR A 394 10.38 -12.54 -14.09
C TYR A 394 10.62 -13.06 -12.68
N TYR A 395 10.48 -14.37 -12.47
CA TYR A 395 10.75 -14.99 -11.17
C TYR A 395 12.24 -14.94 -10.79
N ASP A 396 13.14 -15.32 -11.70
CA ASP A 396 14.58 -15.45 -11.41
C ASP A 396 15.23 -14.10 -11.11
N SER A 397 14.81 -13.02 -11.78
CA SER A 397 15.31 -11.67 -11.54
C SER A 397 14.99 -11.20 -10.12
N ILE A 398 13.75 -11.41 -9.64
CA ILE A 398 13.34 -11.10 -8.26
C ILE A 398 14.12 -11.97 -7.26
N ALA A 399 14.23 -13.27 -7.54
CA ALA A 399 14.97 -14.19 -6.68
C ALA A 399 16.45 -13.79 -6.54
N LYS A 400 17.13 -13.52 -7.65
CA LYS A 400 18.52 -13.03 -7.66
C LYS A 400 18.65 -11.72 -6.89
N ALA A 401 17.75 -10.76 -7.10
CA ALA A 401 17.76 -9.48 -6.41
C ALA A 401 17.64 -9.61 -4.89
N LEU A 402 16.80 -10.54 -4.40
CA LEU A 402 16.64 -10.79 -2.96
C LEU A 402 17.82 -11.55 -2.35
N VAL A 403 18.37 -12.55 -3.05
CA VAL A 403 19.50 -13.34 -2.53
C VAL A 403 20.79 -12.52 -2.46
N LYS A 404 20.98 -11.57 -3.39
CA LYS A 404 22.13 -10.65 -3.37
C LYS A 404 22.15 -9.74 -2.13
N LYS A 405 20.99 -9.46 -1.50
CA LYS A 405 20.93 -8.57 -0.33
C LYS A 405 21.76 -9.11 0.84
N LYS A 406 22.41 -8.21 1.58
CA LYS A 406 23.27 -8.50 2.73
C LYS A 406 22.73 -7.86 4.01
N GLY A 407 23.41 -8.08 5.13
CA GLY A 407 23.08 -7.43 6.42
C GLY A 407 21.64 -7.65 6.87
N SER A 408 20.96 -6.57 7.25
CA SER A 408 19.56 -6.61 7.71
C SER A 408 18.55 -6.94 6.60
N ALA A 409 18.96 -6.77 5.33
CA ALA A 409 18.16 -7.07 4.14
C ALA A 409 18.37 -8.50 3.60
N LYS A 410 19.28 -9.28 4.19
CA LYS A 410 19.65 -10.60 3.64
C LYS A 410 18.47 -11.56 3.48
N PHE A 411 18.53 -12.41 2.46
CA PHE A 411 17.71 -13.63 2.36
C PHE A 411 18.39 -14.72 3.18
N PRO A 412 17.83 -15.16 4.32
CA PRO A 412 18.54 -16.11 5.18
C PRO A 412 18.75 -17.47 4.52
N SER A 413 19.97 -17.98 4.63
CA SER A 413 20.38 -19.27 4.07
C SER A 413 19.74 -20.44 4.83
N ASN A 414 19.90 -21.65 4.30
CA ASN A 414 19.44 -22.85 5.01
C ASN A 414 20.19 -23.03 6.34
N GLU A 415 21.50 -22.75 6.37
CA GLU A 415 22.30 -22.81 7.61
C GLU A 415 21.85 -21.76 8.64
N ASP A 416 21.56 -20.52 8.22
CA ASP A 416 21.01 -19.49 9.12
C ASP A 416 19.74 -20.00 9.83
N LEU A 417 18.87 -20.68 9.09
CA LEU A 417 17.62 -21.23 9.63
C LEU A 417 17.86 -22.41 10.56
N LYS A 418 18.82 -23.28 10.25
CA LYS A 418 19.14 -24.44 11.06
C LYS A 418 19.56 -24.03 12.47
N THR A 419 20.43 -23.01 12.56
CA THR A 419 20.83 -22.43 13.84
C THR A 419 19.66 -21.74 14.53
N ALA A 420 18.90 -20.90 13.81
CA ALA A 420 17.80 -20.14 14.40
C ALA A 420 16.67 -21.02 14.94
N LEU A 421 16.24 -22.06 14.21
CA LEU A 421 15.15 -22.95 14.62
C LEU A 421 15.49 -23.78 15.87
N LYS A 422 16.78 -24.03 16.13
CA LYS A 422 17.23 -24.76 17.32
C LYS A 422 16.96 -23.98 18.61
N ASP A 423 17.09 -22.65 18.56
CA ASP A 423 17.13 -21.80 19.74
C ASP A 423 15.94 -20.82 19.84
N LYS A 424 15.18 -20.59 18.76
CA LYS A 424 14.11 -19.60 18.75
C LYS A 424 12.91 -20.04 19.59
N ASP A 425 12.48 -19.18 20.51
CA ASP A 425 11.17 -19.28 21.16
C ASP A 425 10.07 -19.03 20.12
N LEU A 426 9.35 -20.09 19.76
CA LEU A 426 8.24 -20.06 18.82
C LEU A 426 6.89 -20.10 19.54
N TYR A 427 6.86 -20.60 20.78
CA TYR A 427 5.63 -20.68 21.56
C TYR A 427 5.14 -19.29 21.97
N ASN A 428 6.01 -18.38 22.39
CA ASN A 428 5.60 -17.04 22.86
C ASN A 428 5.51 -16.00 21.74
N THR A 429 5.64 -16.41 20.48
CA THR A 429 5.43 -15.51 19.33
C THR A 429 3.95 -15.15 19.16
N GLN A 430 3.67 -14.12 18.36
CA GLN A 430 2.30 -13.71 18.06
C GLN A 430 1.46 -14.91 17.58
N PRO A 431 0.24 -15.13 18.13
CA PRO A 431 -0.57 -16.31 17.84
C PRO A 431 -0.78 -16.60 16.35
N LYS A 432 -0.96 -15.56 15.53
CA LYS A 432 -1.10 -15.70 14.07
C LYS A 432 0.11 -16.38 13.39
N ASN A 433 1.33 -16.01 13.80
CA ASN A 433 2.58 -16.51 13.24
C ASN A 433 2.79 -17.96 13.70
N ARG A 434 2.55 -18.21 14.99
CA ARG A 434 2.63 -19.54 15.58
C ARG A 434 1.65 -20.51 14.91
N ASN A 435 0.38 -20.12 14.76
CA ASN A 435 -0.64 -20.96 14.13
C ASN A 435 -0.33 -21.20 12.65
N TYR A 436 0.14 -20.19 11.92
CA TYR A 436 0.59 -20.33 10.54
C TYR A 436 1.72 -21.37 10.41
N LEU A 437 2.73 -21.32 11.29
CA LEU A 437 3.84 -22.27 11.28
C LEU A 437 3.36 -23.73 11.38
N PHE A 438 2.55 -24.02 12.40
CA PHE A 438 2.10 -25.38 12.66
C PHE A 438 1.11 -25.87 11.60
N GLU A 439 0.23 -25.01 11.09
CA GLU A 439 -0.67 -25.33 10.00
C GLU A 439 0.11 -25.72 8.73
N MET A 440 1.12 -24.93 8.37
CA MET A 440 1.92 -25.18 7.17
C MET A 440 2.75 -26.45 7.31
N LEU A 441 3.34 -26.71 8.48
CA LEU A 441 4.06 -27.95 8.75
C LEU A 441 3.11 -29.15 8.70
N GLU A 442 1.96 -29.10 9.36
CA GLU A 442 1.01 -30.21 9.41
C GLU A 442 0.45 -30.52 8.01
N ASN A 443 0.01 -29.50 7.27
CA ASN A 443 -0.68 -29.69 6.00
C ASN A 443 0.23 -29.78 4.76
N TYR A 444 1.55 -29.66 4.91
CA TYR A 444 2.45 -29.79 3.76
C TYR A 444 2.36 -31.18 3.10
N ASN A 445 2.00 -31.21 1.82
CA ASN A 445 1.78 -32.45 1.06
C ASN A 445 0.75 -33.41 1.71
N ASN A 446 -0.20 -32.86 2.48
CA ASN A 446 -1.29 -33.63 3.07
C ASN A 446 -2.58 -33.42 2.26
N ARG A 447 -3.13 -34.50 1.70
CA ARG A 447 -4.41 -34.47 0.98
C ARG A 447 -5.62 -34.48 1.92
N GLU A 448 -5.44 -35.01 3.13
CA GLU A 448 -6.43 -35.03 4.19
C GLU A 448 -6.22 -33.78 5.07
N PHE A 449 -6.74 -32.64 4.60
CA PHE A 449 -6.49 -31.36 5.25
C PHE A 449 -6.90 -31.38 6.74
N VAL A 450 -5.96 -31.03 7.60
CA VAL A 450 -6.16 -30.89 9.05
C VAL A 450 -6.48 -29.42 9.34
N ASN A 451 -7.70 -29.16 9.79
CA ASN A 451 -8.08 -27.83 10.26
C ASN A 451 -7.45 -27.55 11.64
N THR A 452 -6.28 -26.91 11.64
CA THR A 452 -5.56 -26.51 12.85
C THR A 452 -6.15 -25.30 13.57
N ASN A 453 -7.18 -24.65 13.01
CA ASN A 453 -7.95 -23.58 13.69
C ASN A 453 -9.08 -24.15 14.55
N ASN A 454 -9.21 -25.47 14.65
CA ASN A 454 -10.13 -26.12 15.59
C ASN A 454 -9.68 -25.85 17.04
N GLU A 455 -10.58 -25.33 17.87
CA GLU A 455 -10.33 -25.04 19.31
C GLU A 455 -9.84 -26.26 20.10
N GLN A 456 -10.19 -27.47 19.65
CA GLN A 456 -9.72 -28.71 20.27
C GLN A 456 -8.24 -28.99 19.99
N ILE A 457 -7.72 -28.57 18.82
CA ILE A 457 -6.32 -28.79 18.45
C ILE A 457 -5.50 -27.63 18.99
N THR A 458 -4.73 -27.90 20.04
CA THR A 458 -3.87 -26.91 20.69
C THR A 458 -2.40 -27.29 20.56
N ILE A 459 -1.52 -26.34 20.86
CA ILE A 459 -0.08 -26.59 20.89
C ILE A 459 0.25 -27.26 22.21
N GLU A 460 0.91 -28.42 22.11
CA GLU A 460 1.33 -29.26 23.22
C GLU A 460 2.87 -29.23 23.35
N HIS A 461 3.32 -29.30 24.59
CA HIS A 461 4.71 -29.42 24.99
C HIS A 461 5.04 -30.89 25.26
N ILE A 462 5.95 -31.47 24.46
CA ILE A 462 6.36 -32.87 24.63
C ILE A 462 7.02 -33.03 26.00
N PHE A 463 8.12 -32.29 26.24
CA PHE A 463 8.60 -31.98 27.57
C PHE A 463 7.77 -30.81 28.13
N PRO A 464 6.94 -31.05 29.16
CA PRO A 464 5.96 -30.08 29.66
C PRO A 464 6.62 -28.91 30.41
N LYS A 465 5.87 -27.80 30.56
CA LYS A 465 6.34 -26.64 31.34
C LYS A 465 6.54 -26.93 32.83
N ASN A 466 5.69 -27.79 33.39
CA ASN A 466 5.71 -28.18 34.79
C ASN A 466 5.84 -29.70 34.91
N PRO A 467 7.00 -30.29 34.54
CA PRO A 467 7.17 -31.75 34.49
C PRO A 467 6.95 -32.41 35.84
N HIS A 468 6.26 -33.55 35.84
CA HIS A 468 6.12 -34.42 37.02
C HIS A 468 7.47 -35.02 37.43
N GLU A 469 7.55 -35.55 38.66
CA GLU A 469 8.80 -36.10 39.24
C GLU A 469 9.42 -37.23 38.40
N ASN A 470 8.62 -37.98 37.66
CA ASN A 470 9.07 -39.06 36.79
C ASN A 470 9.94 -38.60 35.60
N TRP A 471 9.86 -37.33 35.19
CA TRP A 471 10.81 -36.79 34.21
C TRP A 471 12.24 -36.68 34.75
N ASN A 472 12.43 -36.58 36.07
CA ASN A 472 13.76 -36.54 36.69
C ASN A 472 14.45 -37.92 36.65
N THR A 473 13.69 -39.00 36.46
CA THR A 473 14.23 -40.35 36.30
C THR A 473 14.43 -40.74 34.85
N ASP A 474 13.63 -40.17 33.93
CA ASP A 474 13.69 -40.47 32.49
C ASP A 474 14.83 -39.73 31.77
N LEU A 475 15.33 -38.64 32.36
CA LEU A 475 16.38 -37.77 31.82
C LEU A 475 17.54 -37.65 32.81
N SER A 476 18.76 -37.47 32.29
CA SER A 476 19.87 -37.01 33.12
C SER A 476 19.62 -35.58 33.62
N SER A 477 20.24 -35.19 34.75
CA SER A 477 20.07 -33.84 35.31
C SER A 477 20.49 -32.73 34.35
N GLU A 478 21.50 -32.99 33.51
CA GLU A 478 21.95 -32.06 32.46
C GLU A 478 20.89 -31.91 31.36
N GLU A 479 20.33 -33.02 30.87
CA GLU A 479 19.29 -32.99 29.83
C GLU A 479 18.02 -32.30 30.32
N PHE A 480 17.59 -32.59 31.54
CA PHE A 480 16.44 -31.95 32.15
C PHE A 480 16.61 -30.42 32.22
N PHE A 481 17.80 -29.95 32.64
CA PHE A 481 18.13 -28.53 32.67
C PHE A 481 18.09 -27.90 31.27
N VAL A 482 18.70 -28.55 30.28
CA VAL A 482 18.72 -28.06 28.90
C VAL A 482 17.30 -27.99 28.31
N PHE A 483 16.45 -28.99 28.56
CA PHE A 483 15.05 -28.93 28.11
C PHE A 483 14.30 -27.77 28.75
N LYS A 484 14.45 -27.58 30.06
CA LYS A 484 13.75 -26.53 30.80
C LYS A 484 14.18 -25.12 30.38
N GLU A 485 15.48 -24.88 30.26
CA GLU A 485 16.01 -23.53 30.03
C GLU A 485 16.15 -23.18 28.55
N LYS A 486 16.42 -24.16 27.69
CA LYS A 486 16.77 -23.91 26.27
C LYS A 486 15.73 -24.42 25.29
N TYR A 487 15.27 -25.67 25.43
CA TYR A 487 14.43 -26.29 24.40
C TYR A 487 12.92 -26.19 24.64
N LEU A 488 12.48 -25.71 25.80
CA LEU A 488 11.08 -25.74 26.22
C LEU A 488 10.11 -25.20 25.16
N ASN A 489 10.40 -24.00 24.63
CA ASN A 489 9.52 -23.28 23.69
C ASN A 489 9.98 -23.35 22.21
N THR A 490 10.88 -24.29 21.91
CA THR A 490 11.46 -24.45 20.57
C THR A 490 10.67 -25.45 19.73
N ILE A 491 10.79 -25.37 18.41
CA ILE A 491 9.97 -26.20 17.50
C ILE A 491 10.15 -27.71 17.72
N GLY A 492 11.34 -28.14 18.14
CA GLY A 492 11.62 -29.55 18.40
C GLY A 492 10.82 -30.12 19.57
N ASN A 493 10.43 -29.29 20.56
CA ASN A 493 9.66 -29.71 21.73
C ASN A 493 8.15 -29.44 21.60
N LEU A 494 7.73 -28.74 20.55
CA LEU A 494 6.34 -28.36 20.34
C LEU A 494 5.66 -29.26 19.31
N THR A 495 4.39 -29.58 19.55
CA THR A 495 3.55 -30.32 18.62
C THR A 495 2.09 -29.86 18.67
N LEU A 496 1.23 -30.40 17.81
CA LEU A 496 -0.21 -30.23 17.88
C LEU A 496 -0.86 -31.43 18.57
N SER A 497 -1.87 -31.18 19.42
CA SER A 497 -2.64 -32.24 20.07
C SER A 497 -4.09 -31.83 20.31
N GLY A 498 -5.01 -32.75 20.02
CA GLY A 498 -6.42 -32.66 20.43
C GLY A 498 -6.64 -33.05 21.91
N ASN A 499 -5.63 -33.66 22.53
CA ASN A 499 -5.72 -34.28 23.86
C ASN A 499 -4.79 -33.59 24.87
N ASN A 500 -4.39 -32.34 24.62
CA ASN A 500 -3.41 -31.60 25.43
C ASN A 500 -3.77 -31.62 26.93
N GLY A 501 -5.05 -31.34 27.27
CA GLY A 501 -5.52 -31.39 28.66
C GLY A 501 -5.39 -32.76 29.34
N ALA A 502 -5.51 -33.86 28.59
CA ALA A 502 -5.35 -35.22 29.12
C ALA A 502 -3.87 -35.62 29.26
N LEU A 503 -3.04 -35.26 28.27
CA LEU A 503 -1.60 -35.53 28.26
C LEU A 503 -0.87 -34.79 29.41
N SER A 504 -1.21 -33.53 29.62
CA SER A 504 -0.78 -32.71 30.77
C SER A 504 0.75 -32.79 31.00
N ASN A 505 1.18 -32.89 32.26
CA ASN A 505 2.59 -32.87 32.68
C ASN A 505 3.24 -34.26 32.81
N ARG A 506 2.61 -35.30 32.25
CA ARG A 506 3.04 -36.70 32.35
C ARG A 506 4.36 -36.98 31.63
N SER A 507 4.99 -38.11 31.94
CA SER A 507 6.21 -38.55 31.26
C SER A 507 5.97 -38.84 29.78
N PHE A 508 7.04 -38.90 29.00
CA PHE A 508 6.92 -39.21 27.57
C PHE A 508 6.24 -40.56 27.33
N SER A 509 6.63 -41.61 28.06
CA SER A 509 6.06 -42.95 27.91
C SER A 509 4.56 -42.96 28.23
N GLU A 510 4.15 -42.29 29.31
CA GLU A 510 2.74 -42.11 29.65
C GLU A 510 1.97 -41.38 28.53
N LYS A 511 2.52 -40.28 28.01
CA LYS A 511 1.91 -39.51 26.91
C LYS A 511 1.84 -40.31 25.61
N LYS A 512 2.80 -41.19 25.34
CA LYS A 512 2.83 -42.01 24.13
C LYS A 512 1.73 -43.08 24.16
N GLU A 513 1.58 -43.77 25.28
CA GLU A 513 0.74 -44.97 25.39
C GLU A 513 -0.71 -44.71 25.85
N MET A 514 -1.01 -43.50 26.32
CA MET A 514 -2.29 -43.14 26.95
C MET A 514 -3.53 -43.61 26.15
N ASN A 515 -4.40 -44.37 26.83
CA ASN A 515 -5.67 -44.85 26.28
C ASN A 515 -6.74 -45.02 27.37
N PHE A 516 -7.03 -43.94 28.10
CA PHE A 516 -8.06 -43.99 29.15
C PHE A 516 -9.44 -44.12 28.53
N ASP A 517 -10.21 -45.11 29.01
CA ASP A 517 -11.56 -45.44 28.55
C ASP A 517 -11.68 -45.70 27.04
N GLY A 518 -10.58 -46.15 26.40
CA GLY A 518 -10.56 -46.43 24.96
C GLY A 518 -10.54 -45.19 24.06
N ASN A 519 -10.24 -44.00 24.61
CA ASN A 519 -10.30 -42.73 23.89
C ASN A 519 -9.05 -42.42 23.04
N GLU A 520 -8.08 -43.32 22.94
CA GLU A 520 -6.94 -43.20 22.03
C GLU A 520 -6.15 -41.88 22.21
N GLN A 521 -5.92 -41.41 23.44
CA GLN A 521 -5.37 -40.07 23.66
C GLN A 521 -3.88 -39.91 23.30
N GLY A 522 -3.11 -40.98 23.45
CA GLY A 522 -1.65 -40.96 23.38
C GLY A 522 -1.09 -40.73 21.98
N TYR A 523 0.19 -40.33 21.91
CA TYR A 523 0.84 -40.02 20.63
C TYR A 523 0.79 -41.18 19.64
N GLN A 524 0.81 -42.44 20.10
CA GLN A 524 0.74 -43.61 19.23
C GLN A 524 -0.52 -43.65 18.35
N PHE A 525 -1.65 -43.13 18.86
CA PHE A 525 -2.92 -43.09 18.16
C PHE A 525 -3.13 -41.82 17.33
N SER A 526 -2.28 -40.79 17.51
CA SER A 526 -2.46 -39.50 16.84
C SER A 526 -2.42 -39.61 15.32
N ARG A 527 -3.30 -38.89 14.62
CA ARG A 527 -3.36 -38.87 13.15
C ARG A 527 -2.55 -37.72 12.53
N LEU A 528 -1.92 -36.90 13.38
CA LEU A 528 -1.19 -35.70 12.97
C LEU A 528 0.23 -36.04 12.52
N TRP A 529 0.68 -35.42 11.43
CA TRP A 529 2.04 -35.55 10.92
C TRP A 529 3.08 -35.13 11.96
N LEU A 530 2.83 -34.03 12.69
CA LEU A 530 3.74 -33.53 13.73
C LEU A 530 4.01 -34.54 14.87
N ASN A 531 3.13 -35.53 15.03
CA ASN A 531 3.23 -36.59 16.03
C ASN A 531 3.77 -37.92 15.47
N SER A 532 3.95 -38.06 14.15
CA SER A 532 4.31 -39.35 13.53
C SER A 532 5.64 -39.89 14.06
N TYR A 533 6.63 -39.02 14.23
CA TYR A 533 7.94 -39.39 14.79
C TYR A 533 7.88 -39.76 16.28
N LEU A 534 6.96 -39.15 17.04
CA LEU A 534 6.78 -39.47 18.46
C LEU A 534 6.28 -40.90 18.68
N LYS A 535 5.62 -41.49 17.67
CA LYS A 535 5.19 -42.89 17.69
C LYS A 535 6.36 -43.88 17.63
N SER A 536 7.42 -43.53 16.91
CA SER A 536 8.53 -44.42 16.59
C SER A 536 9.65 -44.46 17.64
N ILE A 537 9.58 -43.61 18.66
CA ILE A 537 10.61 -43.50 19.70
C ILE A 537 10.05 -43.90 21.06
N ASP A 538 10.88 -44.43 21.94
CA ASP A 538 10.45 -44.92 23.27
C ASP A 538 10.80 -43.96 24.41
N ALA A 539 11.71 -43.01 24.18
CA ALA A 539 12.13 -42.01 25.15
C ALA A 539 12.33 -40.65 24.50
N TRP A 540 12.16 -39.58 25.29
CA TRP A 540 12.37 -38.21 24.86
C TRP A 540 13.62 -37.63 25.51
N ASN A 541 14.75 -37.69 24.82
CA ASN A 541 16.06 -37.20 25.26
C ASN A 541 16.67 -36.22 24.23
N ILE A 542 17.85 -35.65 24.49
CA ILE A 542 18.43 -34.64 23.58
C ILE A 542 18.67 -35.21 22.18
N SER A 543 19.16 -36.45 22.07
CA SER A 543 19.39 -37.11 20.78
C SER A 543 18.09 -37.22 19.97
N LYS A 544 17.00 -37.67 20.61
CA LYS A 544 15.68 -37.77 19.95
C LYS A 544 15.04 -36.44 19.62
N TYR A 545 15.29 -35.40 20.43
CA TYR A 545 14.93 -34.03 20.13
C TYR A 545 15.65 -33.52 18.86
N GLU A 546 16.97 -33.74 18.74
CA GLU A 546 17.75 -33.30 17.58
C GLU A 546 17.33 -34.04 16.29
N GLU A 547 17.06 -35.35 16.37
CA GLU A 547 16.47 -36.13 15.28
C GLU A 547 15.12 -35.53 14.81
N ARG A 548 14.22 -35.20 15.76
CA ARG A 548 12.92 -34.57 15.43
C ARG A 548 13.10 -33.18 14.82
N LEU A 549 13.97 -32.36 15.40
CA LEU A 549 14.28 -31.03 14.90
C LEU A 549 14.75 -31.10 13.44
N ASN A 550 15.60 -32.07 13.10
CA ASN A 550 16.07 -32.27 11.74
C ASN A 550 14.93 -32.67 10.78
N ILE A 551 14.01 -33.55 11.19
CA ILE A 551 12.82 -33.92 10.39
C ILE A 551 11.95 -32.69 10.08
N ILE A 552 11.71 -31.85 11.10
CA ILE A 552 10.93 -30.62 10.93
C ILE A 552 11.70 -29.61 10.07
N TYR A 553 13.00 -29.47 10.27
CA TYR A 553 13.86 -28.59 9.48
C TYR A 553 13.84 -28.95 7.99
N GLU A 554 14.00 -30.23 7.64
CA GLU A 554 13.92 -30.70 6.26
C GLU A 554 12.56 -30.42 5.61
N ARG A 555 11.48 -30.50 6.39
CA ARG A 555 10.15 -30.13 5.90
C ARG A 555 9.97 -28.62 5.78
N PHE A 556 10.49 -27.85 6.74
CA PHE A 556 10.50 -26.39 6.71
C PHE A 556 11.17 -25.88 5.43
N LEU A 557 12.33 -26.44 5.06
CA LEU A 557 13.06 -26.08 3.83
C LEU A 557 12.23 -26.32 2.57
N LYS A 558 11.35 -27.32 2.56
CA LYS A 558 10.47 -27.62 1.42
C LYS A 558 9.28 -26.66 1.31
N ILE A 559 8.81 -26.12 2.43
CA ILE A 559 7.71 -25.14 2.47
C ILE A 559 8.24 -23.74 2.13
N TRP A 560 9.22 -23.26 2.89
CA TRP A 560 9.85 -21.95 2.71
C TRP A 560 11.21 -22.13 2.06
N LYS A 561 11.17 -22.43 0.75
CA LYS A 561 12.36 -22.73 -0.05
C LYS A 561 13.29 -21.52 -0.19
N PHE A 562 14.58 -21.78 -0.13
CA PHE A 562 15.57 -20.87 -0.68
C PHE A 562 15.48 -20.97 -2.20
N PRO A 563 15.47 -19.86 -2.94
CA PRO A 563 15.38 -19.91 -4.40
C PRO A 563 16.62 -20.60 -4.97
N ASP A 564 16.38 -21.47 -5.94
CA ASP A 564 17.44 -22.16 -6.69
C ASP A 564 17.78 -21.31 -7.91
N VAL A 565 18.64 -20.31 -7.70
CA VAL A 565 19.11 -19.41 -8.75
C VAL A 565 20.62 -19.35 -8.71
N GLU A 566 21.25 -19.55 -9.87
CA GLU A 566 22.69 -19.33 -10.01
C GLU A 566 22.98 -17.84 -9.90
N ILE A 567 23.72 -17.48 -8.85
CA ILE A 567 24.34 -16.17 -8.75
C ILE A 567 25.70 -16.33 -9.41
N THR A 568 25.82 -15.83 -10.63
CA THR A 568 27.14 -15.56 -11.18
C THR A 568 27.77 -14.52 -10.27
N ASP A 569 28.81 -14.90 -9.52
CA ASP A 569 29.66 -13.98 -8.77
C ASP A 569 30.37 -13.05 -9.76
N GLY A 570 29.64 -12.06 -10.24
CA GLY A 570 30.26 -10.86 -10.75
C GLY A 570 30.88 -10.18 -9.55
N ASN A 571 32.19 -10.30 -9.39
CA ASN A 571 33.00 -9.36 -8.60
C ASN A 571 33.00 -7.96 -9.25
N GLU A 572 31.85 -7.50 -9.75
CA GLU A 572 31.56 -6.08 -9.84
C GLU A 572 31.20 -5.67 -8.43
N SER A 573 32.03 -4.85 -7.79
CA SER A 573 31.57 -4.09 -6.65
C SER A 573 30.38 -3.26 -7.11
N GLU A 574 29.18 -3.71 -6.75
CA GLU A 574 27.96 -2.96 -6.99
C GLU A 574 28.00 -1.68 -6.15
N GLU A 575 27.19 -0.70 -6.55
CA GLU A 575 27.00 0.50 -5.74
C GLU A 575 26.25 0.09 -4.46
N GLU A 576 26.89 0.28 -3.31
CA GLU A 576 26.39 -0.13 -2.00
C GLU A 576 26.23 1.09 -1.10
N ASN A 577 25.17 1.13 -0.30
CA ASN A 577 25.03 2.14 0.74
C ASN A 577 26.15 1.97 1.78
N ILE A 578 26.71 3.07 2.30
CA ILE A 578 27.83 3.00 3.24
C ILE A 578 27.53 2.17 4.50
N PHE A 579 26.26 2.03 4.91
CA PHE A 579 25.85 1.21 6.07
C PHE A 579 25.90 -0.29 5.78
N ASP A 580 25.68 -0.67 4.53
CA ASP A 580 25.70 -2.06 4.07
C ASP A 580 27.09 -2.46 3.52
N ALA A 581 27.91 -1.47 3.16
CA ALA A 581 29.21 -1.68 2.55
C ALA A 581 30.21 -2.40 3.47
N GLU A 582 30.95 -3.33 2.87
CA GLU A 582 32.09 -3.99 3.52
C GLU A 582 33.22 -3.01 3.87
N SER A 583 34.14 -3.47 4.72
CA SER A 583 35.33 -2.70 5.12
C SER A 583 36.07 -2.13 3.88
N PRO A 584 36.41 -0.83 3.88
CA PRO A 584 37.18 -0.21 2.79
C PRO A 584 38.66 -0.61 2.78
N THR A 585 39.11 -1.43 3.74
CA THR A 585 40.52 -1.80 3.85
C THR A 585 40.96 -2.59 2.61
N TYR A 586 42.06 -2.18 1.98
CA TYR A 586 42.60 -2.76 0.74
C TYR A 586 41.70 -2.62 -0.51
N LYS A 587 40.62 -1.83 -0.45
CA LYS A 587 39.75 -1.53 -1.60
C LYS A 587 39.94 -0.07 -2.03
N LYS A 588 39.90 0.19 -3.33
CA LYS A 588 39.88 1.57 -3.89
C LYS A 588 38.46 1.96 -4.22
N LEU A 589 38.09 3.21 -4.00
CA LEU A 589 36.80 3.75 -4.46
C LEU A 589 36.88 4.07 -5.96
N GLU A 590 35.80 3.80 -6.68
CA GLU A 590 35.56 4.27 -8.05
C GLU A 590 34.81 5.61 -8.00
N TYR A 591 33.72 5.66 -7.22
CA TYR A 591 32.94 6.87 -6.96
C TYR A 591 32.11 6.72 -5.68
N PHE A 592 31.53 7.83 -5.23
CA PHE A 592 30.40 7.82 -4.29
C PHE A 592 29.27 8.71 -4.79
N ILE A 593 28.06 8.49 -4.26
CA ILE A 593 26.89 9.33 -4.48
C ILE A 593 26.48 9.89 -3.12
N PHE A 594 26.45 11.22 -3.01
CA PHE A 594 25.90 11.91 -1.84
C PHE A 594 24.79 12.88 -2.26
N GLN A 595 23.58 12.76 -1.71
CA GLN A 595 22.42 13.61 -2.07
C GLN A 595 22.16 13.68 -3.58
N ASN A 596 22.14 12.52 -4.25
CA ASN A 596 22.04 12.38 -5.72
C ASN A 596 23.17 13.02 -6.54
N THR A 597 24.24 13.50 -5.89
CA THR A 597 25.42 14.03 -6.57
C THR A 597 26.48 12.94 -6.62
N LYS A 598 26.85 12.51 -7.84
CA LYS A 598 27.90 11.52 -8.07
C LYS A 598 29.25 12.21 -8.16
N GLU A 599 30.19 11.80 -7.31
CA GLU A 599 31.56 12.31 -7.26
C GLU A 599 32.55 11.18 -7.49
N GLU A 600 33.41 11.32 -8.49
CA GLU A 600 34.50 10.39 -8.77
C GLU A 600 35.68 10.69 -7.84
N VAL A 601 36.07 9.70 -7.02
CA VAL A 601 37.16 9.85 -6.05
C VAL A 601 37.98 8.58 -5.99
N GLU A 602 39.28 8.74 -5.76
CA GLU A 602 40.22 7.61 -5.71
C GLU A 602 40.47 7.13 -4.27
N SER A 603 39.95 7.83 -3.26
CA SER A 603 40.22 7.52 -1.86
C SER A 603 39.05 7.79 -0.90
N VAL A 604 38.95 6.99 0.16
CA VAL A 604 38.00 7.16 1.26
C VAL A 604 38.17 8.51 1.96
N SER A 605 39.40 9.03 2.03
CA SER A 605 39.67 10.33 2.63
C SER A 605 38.97 11.47 1.89
N GLN A 606 38.97 11.45 0.55
CA GLN A 606 38.29 12.48 -0.26
C GLN A 606 36.78 12.47 -0.03
N MET A 607 36.16 11.28 -0.02
CA MET A 607 34.74 11.12 0.32
C MET A 607 34.45 11.62 1.74
N TYR A 608 35.28 11.23 2.72
CA TYR A 608 35.12 11.61 4.12
C TYR A 608 35.07 13.14 4.30
N PHE A 609 36.03 13.87 3.71
CA PHE A 609 36.06 15.32 3.80
C PHE A 609 34.91 15.98 3.04
N TYR A 610 34.54 15.45 1.87
CA TYR A 610 33.42 15.97 1.08
C TYR A 610 32.10 15.88 1.84
N VAL A 611 31.79 14.71 2.40
CA VAL A 611 30.53 14.47 3.12
C VAL A 611 30.46 15.33 4.37
N ILE A 612 31.54 15.43 5.16
CA ILE A 612 31.57 16.30 6.35
C ILE A 612 31.35 17.77 5.98
N ARG A 613 31.96 18.25 4.89
CA ARG A 613 31.73 19.61 4.38
C ARG A 613 30.26 19.83 4.03
N LYS A 614 29.61 18.87 3.36
CA LYS A 614 28.20 18.95 3.03
C LYS A 614 27.29 18.90 4.27
N LEU A 615 27.60 18.06 5.26
CA LEU A 615 26.88 18.04 6.53
C LEU A 615 27.01 19.37 7.29
N TYR A 616 28.16 20.02 7.21
CA TYR A 616 28.36 21.36 7.78
C TYR A 616 27.46 22.40 7.09
N GLU A 617 27.36 22.36 5.75
CA GLU A 617 26.47 23.23 4.97
C GLU A 617 24.99 23.02 5.33
N ILE A 618 24.59 21.79 5.65
CA ILE A 618 23.22 21.43 6.04
C ILE A 618 22.88 21.95 7.44
N ASN A 619 23.71 21.63 8.44
CA ASN A 619 23.47 22.04 9.83
C ASN A 619 24.78 22.09 10.63
N SER A 620 25.44 23.26 10.61
CA SER A 620 26.70 23.47 11.30
C SER A 620 26.58 23.34 12.83
N HIS A 621 25.46 23.76 13.42
CA HIS A 621 25.27 23.69 14.88
C HIS A 621 25.21 22.24 15.36
N LEU A 622 24.44 21.41 14.65
CA LEU A 622 24.33 19.98 14.96
C LEU A 622 25.70 19.30 14.83
N LEU A 623 26.43 19.54 13.74
CA LEU A 623 27.74 18.92 13.52
C LEU A 623 28.79 19.33 14.58
N VAL A 624 28.80 20.59 15.02
CA VAL A 624 29.75 21.07 16.03
C VAL A 624 29.41 20.55 17.43
N SER A 625 28.13 20.23 17.69
CA SER A 625 27.67 19.72 18.98
C SER A 625 28.07 18.26 19.26
N THR A 626 28.59 17.51 18.28
CA THR A 626 28.88 16.06 18.39
C THR A 626 30.31 15.72 18.84
N GLN A 627 30.86 16.47 19.80
CA GLN A 627 32.27 16.32 20.21
C GLN A 627 32.57 14.97 20.87
N ASP A 628 31.55 14.22 21.32
CA ASP A 628 31.70 12.93 22.02
C ASP A 628 32.32 11.82 21.16
N PHE A 629 32.08 11.84 19.84
CA PHE A 629 32.61 10.83 18.92
C PHE A 629 33.20 11.41 17.64
N PHE A 630 33.05 12.71 17.39
CA PHE A 630 33.60 13.41 16.23
C PHE A 630 34.11 14.80 16.65
N LYS A 631 35.44 14.96 16.69
CA LYS A 631 36.09 16.21 17.09
C LYS A 631 36.25 17.15 15.91
N ILE A 632 35.68 18.35 16.01
CA ILE A 632 35.81 19.45 15.04
C ILE A 632 36.03 20.76 15.81
N THR A 633 37.13 21.47 15.56
CA THR A 633 37.50 22.70 16.31
C THR A 633 38.06 23.79 15.39
N ARG A 634 38.24 25.01 15.91
CA ARG A 634 38.86 26.14 15.18
C ARG A 634 40.38 26.23 15.36
N SER A 635 40.98 25.30 16.08
CA SER A 635 42.41 25.28 16.40
C SER A 635 43.03 24.07 15.72
N ASP A 636 43.94 24.29 14.78
CA ASP A 636 44.68 23.24 14.08
C ASP A 636 45.59 22.44 15.03
N LEU A 637 46.06 23.07 16.11
CA LEU A 637 46.87 22.46 17.18
C LEU A 637 46.15 21.33 17.94
N ASP A 638 44.83 21.23 17.80
CA ASP A 638 44.02 20.20 18.46
C ASP A 638 44.12 18.81 17.81
N PHE A 639 44.80 18.71 16.66
CA PHE A 639 44.88 17.53 15.82
C PHE A 639 46.34 17.19 15.47
N ARG A 640 46.62 15.91 15.22
CA ARG A 640 47.96 15.45 14.80
C ARG A 640 48.24 15.79 13.34
N ALA A 641 47.22 15.66 12.49
CA ALA A 641 47.25 16.07 11.10
C ALA A 641 45.97 16.85 10.78
N PRO A 642 45.93 18.16 11.06
CA PRO A 642 44.74 18.98 10.86
C PRO A 642 44.39 19.10 9.36
N GLN A 643 43.13 18.87 9.02
CA GLN A 643 42.56 19.17 7.71
C GLN A 643 41.46 20.20 7.87
N GLU A 644 41.61 21.32 7.17
CA GLU A 644 40.55 22.34 7.10
C GLU A 644 39.40 21.83 6.23
N ILE A 645 38.17 21.97 6.72
CA ILE A 645 36.94 21.60 6.01
C ILE A 645 36.28 22.83 5.39
N VAL A 646 35.95 23.83 6.23
CA VAL A 646 35.36 25.10 5.79
C VAL A 646 35.52 26.18 6.86
N ASN A 647 35.76 27.43 6.45
CA ASN A 647 35.75 28.62 7.32
C ASN A 647 36.59 28.49 8.61
N GLY A 648 37.80 27.92 8.54
CA GLY A 648 38.68 27.76 9.69
C GLY A 648 38.29 26.66 10.69
N TRP A 649 37.38 25.75 10.32
CA TRP A 649 37.11 24.53 11.08
C TRP A 649 38.00 23.38 10.61
N PHE A 650 38.68 22.75 11.56
CA PHE A 650 39.63 21.66 11.36
C PHE A 650 39.13 20.35 11.96
N ILE A 651 39.50 19.24 11.31
CA ILE A 651 39.31 17.88 11.80
C ILE A 651 40.60 17.05 11.64
N GLU A 652 40.67 15.90 12.29
CA GLU A 652 41.78 14.95 12.13
C GLU A 652 41.73 14.27 10.76
N SER A 653 42.81 14.36 9.99
CA SER A 653 42.94 13.67 8.70
C SER A 653 43.56 12.29 8.80
N ASN A 654 44.44 12.09 9.79
CA ASN A 654 45.23 10.87 9.96
C ASN A 654 44.49 9.82 10.81
N ILE A 655 43.32 9.43 10.32
CA ILE A 655 42.54 8.29 10.81
C ILE A 655 42.37 7.24 9.70
N ASP A 656 42.30 5.98 10.09
CA ASP A 656 42.16 4.86 9.16
C ASP A 656 40.78 4.84 8.48
N SER A 657 40.68 4.12 7.37
CA SER A 657 39.48 4.10 6.52
C SER A 657 38.26 3.49 7.22
N ASN A 658 38.44 2.54 8.14
CA ASN A 658 37.31 1.99 8.91
C ASN A 658 36.80 3.00 9.94
N ALA A 659 37.71 3.72 10.61
CA ALA A 659 37.34 4.82 11.49
C ALA A 659 36.56 5.90 10.73
N LYS A 660 36.99 6.28 9.52
CA LYS A 660 36.26 7.22 8.64
C LYS A 660 34.85 6.73 8.33
N PHE A 661 34.67 5.46 7.93
CA PHE A 661 33.35 4.88 7.68
C PHE A 661 32.46 4.88 8.93
N SER A 662 33.02 4.50 10.09
CA SER A 662 32.29 4.46 11.36
C SER A 662 31.79 5.85 11.76
N ILE A 663 32.63 6.88 11.61
CA ILE A 663 32.25 8.27 11.87
C ILE A 663 31.16 8.73 10.90
N LEU A 664 31.30 8.46 9.60
CA LEU A 664 30.29 8.82 8.60
C LEU A 664 28.93 8.17 8.90
N ARG A 665 28.90 6.87 9.23
CA ARG A 665 27.65 6.18 9.61
C ARG A 665 26.98 6.85 10.81
N LYS A 666 27.74 7.17 11.86
CA LYS A 666 27.18 7.86 13.04
C LYS A 666 26.67 9.27 12.73
N LEU A 667 27.42 10.03 11.93
CA LEU A 667 27.01 11.37 11.51
C LEU A 667 25.77 11.33 10.62
N LEU A 668 25.71 10.42 9.64
CA LEU A 668 24.55 10.26 8.78
C LEU A 668 23.30 9.85 9.57
N SER A 669 23.42 8.94 10.55
CA SER A 669 22.30 8.61 11.44
C SER A 669 21.83 9.78 12.29
N LEU A 670 22.74 10.62 12.78
CA LEU A 670 22.35 11.82 13.53
C LEU A 670 21.60 12.84 12.68
N PHE A 671 21.96 12.93 11.39
CA PHE A 671 21.32 13.82 10.43
C PHE A 671 20.07 13.23 9.76
N GLU A 672 19.68 12.00 10.12
CA GLU A 672 18.60 11.24 9.46
C GLU A 672 18.84 11.07 7.93
N MET A 673 20.10 10.86 7.55
CA MET A 673 20.61 10.79 6.17
C MET A 673 21.28 9.44 5.86
N GLU A 674 20.86 8.35 6.51
CA GLU A 674 21.48 7.03 6.33
C GLU A 674 21.48 6.55 4.87
N ASP A 675 20.49 6.99 4.09
CA ASP A 675 20.28 6.58 2.71
C ASP A 675 21.01 7.47 1.68
N GLU A 676 21.59 8.58 2.14
CA GLU A 676 22.09 9.62 1.25
C GLU A 676 23.52 9.38 0.79
N LEU A 677 24.24 8.37 1.31
CA LEU A 677 25.61 8.05 0.92
C LEU A 677 25.76 6.61 0.40
N SER A 678 25.96 6.47 -0.90
CA SER A 678 26.32 5.21 -1.56
C SER A 678 27.72 5.26 -2.13
N ILE A 679 28.42 4.14 -2.17
CA ILE A 679 29.79 4.02 -2.64
C ILE A 679 29.91 2.89 -3.65
N LYS A 680 30.89 2.97 -4.54
CA LYS A 680 31.28 1.86 -5.39
C LYS A 680 32.79 1.67 -5.33
N TYR A 681 33.24 0.43 -5.09
CA TYR A 681 34.66 0.09 -5.15
C TYR A 681 35.10 -0.14 -6.61
N LEU A 682 36.40 -0.04 -6.87
CA LEU A 682 37.02 -0.43 -8.13
C LEU A 682 37.12 -1.96 -8.20
N SER A 683 36.65 -2.60 -9.27
CA SER A 683 36.75 -4.06 -9.43
C SER A 683 38.20 -4.49 -9.69
N ALA A 684 38.64 -5.55 -9.00
CA ALA A 684 39.91 -6.21 -9.30
C ALA A 684 39.64 -7.36 -10.27
N ILE A 685 40.25 -7.29 -11.46
CA ILE A 685 40.34 -8.34 -12.50
C ILE A 685 39.17 -8.36 -13.51
N GLU A 686 39.47 -7.94 -14.74
CA GLU A 686 38.71 -8.28 -15.95
C GLU A 686 38.89 -9.78 -16.27
N ASN A 687 37.94 -10.62 -15.85
CA ASN A 687 37.81 -11.96 -16.39
C ASN A 687 36.57 -12.03 -17.28
N LYS A 688 36.80 -12.45 -18.53
CA LYS A 688 35.77 -12.72 -19.54
C LYS A 688 34.90 -13.91 -19.09
N THR A 689 33.73 -13.61 -18.54
CA THR A 689 32.54 -14.48 -18.52
C THR A 689 31.30 -13.64 -18.80
N GLU A 690 30.20 -14.30 -19.19
CA GLU A 690 29.00 -13.79 -19.86
C GLU A 690 28.71 -12.28 -19.70
N PRO A 691 28.50 -11.55 -20.82
CA PRO A 691 28.34 -10.11 -20.72
C PRO A 691 27.06 -9.78 -19.93
N ASN A 692 27.20 -8.88 -18.96
CA ASN A 692 26.10 -8.35 -18.14
C ASN A 692 24.92 -8.00 -19.07
N ARG A 693 23.82 -8.78 -19.01
CA ARG A 693 22.67 -8.66 -19.92
C ARG A 693 22.11 -7.23 -20.02
N PHE A 694 22.10 -6.51 -18.90
CA PHE A 694 21.68 -5.12 -18.84
C PHE A 694 22.68 -4.21 -19.55
N GLY A 695 23.98 -4.53 -19.43
CA GLY A 695 25.06 -3.93 -20.19
C GLY A 695 24.95 -4.19 -21.70
N ILE A 696 24.65 -5.43 -22.12
CA ILE A 696 24.44 -5.79 -23.53
C ILE A 696 23.27 -5.02 -24.12
N ARG A 697 22.11 -5.02 -23.45
CA ARG A 697 20.90 -4.30 -23.90
C ARG A 697 21.20 -2.81 -24.03
N LYS A 698 21.83 -2.20 -23.01
CA LYS A 698 22.23 -0.79 -23.06
C LYS A 698 23.21 -0.49 -24.19
N LYS A 699 24.21 -1.35 -24.40
CA LYS A 699 25.20 -1.23 -25.48
C LYS A 699 24.53 -1.32 -26.85
N TYR A 700 23.61 -2.25 -27.05
CA TYR A 700 22.83 -2.37 -28.28
C TYR A 700 21.98 -1.12 -28.52
N TRP A 701 21.25 -0.63 -27.50
CA TRP A 701 20.45 0.59 -27.63
C TRP A 701 21.30 1.82 -27.97
N GLN A 702 22.48 1.96 -27.36
CA GLN A 702 23.46 3.01 -27.69
C GLN A 702 23.89 2.95 -29.16
N GLN A 703 23.94 1.76 -29.76
CA GLN A 703 24.33 1.57 -31.15
C GLN A 703 23.19 1.88 -32.13
N ILE A 704 21.96 1.41 -31.88
CA ILE A 704 20.85 1.50 -32.84
C ILE A 704 20.15 2.88 -32.81
N LEU A 705 20.01 3.51 -31.65
CA LEU A 705 19.29 4.79 -31.52
C LEU A 705 19.83 5.89 -32.45
N PRO A 706 21.16 6.09 -32.59
CA PRO A 706 21.69 7.05 -33.55
C PRO A 706 21.31 6.75 -34.99
N VAL A 707 21.08 5.50 -35.37
CA VAL A 707 20.88 5.06 -36.77
C VAL A 707 19.40 5.14 -37.20
N LEU A 708 18.47 5.32 -36.27
CA LEU A 708 17.02 5.45 -36.54
C LEU A 708 16.64 6.84 -37.12
N HIS A 709 17.32 7.29 -38.18
CA HIS A 709 17.17 8.65 -38.73
C HIS A 709 15.86 8.90 -39.52
N HIS A 710 15.17 7.85 -39.95
CA HIS A 710 13.98 7.95 -40.81
C HIS A 710 12.67 8.14 -40.03
N THR A 711 12.72 8.33 -38.72
CA THR A 711 11.58 8.65 -37.85
C THR A 711 12.02 9.53 -36.68
N ASN A 712 11.10 10.33 -36.14
CA ASN A 712 11.32 11.14 -34.93
C ASN A 712 10.85 10.43 -33.64
N LEU A 713 10.34 9.19 -33.75
CA LEU A 713 9.72 8.45 -32.64
C LEU A 713 10.65 8.26 -31.43
N PHE A 714 11.95 8.06 -31.66
CA PHE A 714 12.92 7.72 -30.62
C PHE A 714 14.02 8.78 -30.40
N THR A 715 13.89 9.98 -30.99
CA THR A 715 14.93 11.03 -30.92
C THR A 715 15.22 11.50 -29.50
N ASN A 716 14.22 11.47 -28.61
CA ASN A 716 14.35 11.88 -27.21
C ASN A 716 14.42 10.68 -26.25
N VAL A 717 14.61 9.46 -26.75
CA VAL A 717 14.68 8.25 -25.93
C VAL A 717 16.14 7.92 -25.65
N SER A 718 16.49 7.80 -24.37
CA SER A 718 17.83 7.40 -23.94
C SER A 718 17.99 5.88 -23.94
N PRO A 719 19.20 5.35 -24.20
CA PRO A 719 19.50 3.93 -24.03
C PRO A 719 19.16 3.45 -22.60
N SER A 720 18.35 2.39 -22.50
CA SER A 720 17.92 1.80 -21.23
C SER A 720 18.62 0.47 -20.94
N LYS A 721 18.34 -0.11 -19.77
CA LYS A 721 18.74 -1.49 -19.42
C LYS A 721 17.69 -2.51 -19.83
N ASP A 722 16.51 -2.04 -20.23
CA ASP A 722 15.35 -2.86 -20.54
C ASP A 722 15.50 -3.56 -21.89
N HIS A 723 14.82 -4.68 -22.06
CA HIS A 723 14.72 -5.39 -23.33
C HIS A 723 13.77 -4.68 -24.32
N TRP A 724 13.21 -3.53 -23.93
CA TRP A 724 12.31 -2.73 -24.74
C TRP A 724 12.63 -1.24 -24.67
N LEU A 725 12.24 -0.51 -25.71
CA LEU A 725 12.18 0.95 -25.74
C LEU A 725 10.83 1.37 -26.30
N SER A 726 10.12 2.26 -25.62
CA SER A 726 8.81 2.75 -26.05
C SER A 726 8.79 4.26 -26.25
N THR A 727 7.91 4.69 -27.14
CA THR A 727 7.53 6.10 -27.32
C THR A 727 6.03 6.22 -27.53
N GLY A 728 5.47 7.39 -27.21
CA GLY A 728 4.03 7.61 -27.32
C GLY A 728 3.55 7.63 -28.78
N ALA A 729 2.36 7.05 -29.03
CA ALA A 729 1.74 7.07 -30.35
C ALA A 729 0.80 8.29 -30.57
N GLY A 730 0.84 9.28 -29.66
CA GLY A 730 0.02 10.49 -29.72
C GLY A 730 -1.35 10.41 -29.02
N ILE A 731 -1.72 9.25 -28.48
CA ILE A 731 -2.88 9.05 -27.61
C ILE A 731 -2.42 8.34 -26.34
N GLY A 732 -2.88 8.80 -25.17
CA GLY A 732 -2.56 8.18 -23.88
C GLY A 732 -2.88 6.67 -23.87
N GLY A 733 -1.91 5.88 -23.39
CA GLY A 733 -1.98 4.42 -23.35
C GLY A 733 -1.72 3.70 -24.67
N LEU A 734 -1.34 4.40 -25.74
CA LEU A 734 -0.81 3.80 -26.97
C LEU A 734 0.67 4.15 -27.14
N SER A 735 1.50 3.14 -27.39
CA SER A 735 2.93 3.31 -27.62
C SER A 735 3.46 2.48 -28.77
N TYR A 736 4.43 3.02 -29.50
CA TYR A 736 5.29 2.23 -30.38
C TYR A 736 6.45 1.71 -29.53
N THR A 737 6.66 0.40 -29.57
CA THR A 737 7.65 -0.27 -28.72
C THR A 737 8.57 -1.13 -29.59
N LEU A 738 9.87 -0.95 -29.42
CA LEU A 738 10.91 -1.83 -29.93
C LEU A 738 11.25 -2.85 -28.85
N ILE A 739 11.34 -4.12 -29.21
CA ILE A 739 11.65 -5.20 -28.28
C ILE A 739 12.80 -6.04 -28.85
N VAL A 740 13.77 -6.35 -28.00
CA VAL A 740 14.91 -7.22 -28.33
C VAL A 740 15.06 -8.30 -27.29
N THR A 741 15.00 -9.56 -27.72
CA THR A 741 14.99 -10.71 -26.81
C THR A 741 16.12 -11.69 -27.15
N ARG A 742 16.15 -12.81 -26.42
CA ARG A 742 17.02 -13.95 -26.71
C ARG A 742 16.69 -14.68 -28.02
N LEU A 743 15.43 -14.60 -28.47
CA LEU A 743 14.89 -15.45 -29.53
C LEU A 743 14.38 -14.66 -30.74
N ASP A 744 13.98 -13.42 -30.54
CA ASP A 744 13.41 -12.54 -31.55
C ASP A 744 13.66 -11.06 -31.28
N ILE A 745 13.42 -10.25 -32.31
CA ILE A 745 13.17 -8.82 -32.15
C ILE A 745 11.79 -8.48 -32.73
N ARG A 746 11.16 -7.43 -32.23
CA ARG A 746 9.88 -6.97 -32.80
C ARG A 746 9.63 -5.48 -32.67
N ILE A 747 8.81 -4.99 -33.57
CA ILE A 747 8.15 -3.68 -33.49
C ILE A 747 6.70 -3.96 -33.12
N GLU A 748 6.19 -3.29 -32.10
CA GLU A 748 4.78 -3.42 -31.71
C GLU A 748 4.12 -2.06 -31.45
N LEU A 749 2.82 -2.00 -31.74
CA LEU A 749 1.91 -1.01 -31.19
C LEU A 749 1.21 -1.63 -29.99
N SER A 750 1.53 -1.12 -28.81
CA SER A 750 0.96 -1.55 -27.54
C SER A 750 -0.24 -0.67 -27.19
N ILE A 751 -1.36 -1.31 -26.84
CA ILE A 751 -2.62 -0.66 -26.45
C ILE A 751 -2.90 -1.03 -24.99
N ILE A 752 -2.45 -0.15 -24.09
CA ILE A 752 -2.47 -0.33 -22.63
C ILE A 752 -2.95 0.97 -21.96
N THR A 753 -4.23 1.27 -22.07
CA THR A 753 -4.90 2.26 -21.20
C THR A 753 -5.33 1.62 -19.88
N SER A 754 -5.76 2.43 -18.92
CA SER A 754 -6.31 1.99 -17.62
C SER A 754 -7.56 1.10 -17.74
N SER A 755 -8.27 1.12 -18.86
CA SER A 755 -9.49 0.32 -19.08
C SER A 755 -9.26 -0.78 -20.11
N LYS A 756 -9.51 -2.02 -19.67
CA LYS A 756 -9.51 -3.20 -20.55
C LYS A 756 -10.50 -3.04 -21.69
N GLU A 757 -11.72 -2.60 -21.41
CA GLU A 757 -12.78 -2.40 -22.40
C GLU A 757 -12.36 -1.38 -23.46
N LYS A 758 -11.79 -0.25 -23.03
CA LYS A 758 -11.27 0.79 -23.92
C LYS A 758 -10.15 0.25 -24.82
N ASN A 759 -9.23 -0.55 -24.27
CA ASN A 759 -8.17 -1.21 -25.06
C ASN A 759 -8.76 -2.10 -26.15
N LYS A 760 -9.78 -2.91 -25.83
CA LYS A 760 -10.44 -3.78 -26.82
C LYS A 760 -11.20 -2.99 -27.88
N ILE A 761 -11.85 -1.89 -27.49
CA ILE A 761 -12.53 -0.99 -28.44
C ILE A 761 -11.51 -0.39 -29.41
N TYR A 762 -10.39 0.13 -28.91
CA TYR A 762 -9.33 0.68 -29.74
C TYR A 762 -8.74 -0.36 -30.68
N PHE A 763 -8.43 -1.55 -30.17
CA PHE A 763 -7.98 -2.67 -30.99
C PHE A 763 -8.97 -3.00 -32.11
N LYS A 764 -10.27 -3.14 -31.79
CA LYS A 764 -11.33 -3.45 -32.78
C LYS A 764 -11.49 -2.34 -33.83
N LYS A 765 -11.36 -1.07 -33.45
CA LYS A 765 -11.36 0.06 -34.40
C LYS A 765 -10.18 -0.03 -35.38
N LEU A 766 -8.99 -0.37 -34.90
CA LEU A 766 -7.81 -0.57 -35.78
C LEU A 766 -7.97 -1.81 -36.65
N PHE A 767 -8.45 -2.93 -36.07
CA PHE A 767 -8.63 -4.20 -36.76
C PHE A 767 -9.64 -4.12 -37.93
N LYS A 768 -10.66 -3.26 -37.84
CA LYS A 768 -11.56 -2.97 -38.97
C LYS A 768 -10.83 -2.45 -40.22
N ASN A 769 -9.65 -1.86 -40.06
CA ASN A 769 -8.82 -1.34 -41.14
C ASN A 769 -7.62 -2.24 -41.44
N LYS A 770 -7.64 -3.51 -40.97
CA LYS A 770 -6.53 -4.46 -41.09
C LYS A 770 -5.95 -4.54 -42.51
N GLU A 771 -6.80 -4.81 -43.50
CA GLU A 771 -6.33 -4.97 -44.90
C GLU A 771 -5.64 -3.71 -45.42
N VAL A 772 -6.19 -2.53 -45.12
CA VAL A 772 -5.61 -1.24 -45.55
C VAL A 772 -4.27 -0.99 -44.86
N ILE A 773 -4.18 -1.29 -43.57
CA ILE A 773 -2.94 -1.13 -42.78
C ILE A 773 -1.86 -2.10 -43.27
N GLU A 774 -2.18 -3.38 -43.47
CA GLU A 774 -1.23 -4.39 -43.95
C GLU A 774 -0.76 -4.11 -45.38
N ASN A 775 -1.66 -3.67 -46.26
CA ASN A 775 -1.31 -3.25 -47.62
C ASN A 775 -0.40 -2.01 -47.62
N SER A 776 -0.66 -1.03 -46.74
CA SER A 776 0.21 0.14 -46.59
C SER A 776 1.56 -0.19 -45.96
N PHE A 777 1.63 -1.18 -45.06
CA PHE A 777 2.86 -1.63 -44.43
C PHE A 777 3.70 -2.52 -45.37
N GLY A 778 3.03 -3.28 -46.24
CA GLY A 778 3.63 -4.16 -47.24
C GLY A 778 3.91 -5.59 -46.76
N ASN A 779 3.49 -5.96 -45.54
CA ASN A 779 3.63 -7.30 -44.95
C ASN A 779 2.42 -7.63 -44.06
N PRO A 780 2.13 -8.92 -43.82
CA PRO A 780 1.13 -9.30 -42.82
C PRO A 780 1.60 -8.91 -41.42
N LEU A 781 0.65 -8.45 -40.59
CA LEU A 781 0.88 -8.11 -39.19
C LEU A 781 0.26 -9.17 -38.28
N VAL A 782 0.79 -9.30 -37.07
CA VAL A 782 0.21 -10.17 -36.03
C VAL A 782 -0.68 -9.31 -35.14
N TRP A 783 -1.97 -9.66 -35.10
CA TRP A 783 -3.01 -8.93 -34.38
C TRP A 783 -3.45 -9.73 -33.16
N GLU A 784 -3.15 -9.24 -31.97
CA GLU A 784 -3.46 -9.95 -30.72
C GLU A 784 -4.37 -9.10 -29.83
N GLU A 785 -5.65 -9.47 -29.80
CA GLU A 785 -6.63 -8.83 -28.90
C GLU A 785 -6.33 -9.17 -27.43
N LEU A 786 -5.82 -10.38 -27.14
CA LEU A 786 -5.58 -10.89 -25.78
C LEU A 786 -6.84 -10.76 -24.89
N PRO A 787 -7.93 -11.51 -25.16
CA PRO A 787 -9.23 -11.28 -24.51
C PRO A 787 -9.18 -11.42 -22.98
N GLU A 788 -8.30 -12.27 -22.48
CA GLU A 788 -8.10 -12.48 -21.04
C GLU A 788 -7.27 -11.37 -20.38
N ASN A 789 -6.42 -10.67 -21.13
CA ASN A 789 -5.53 -9.62 -20.62
C ASN A 789 -6.10 -8.21 -20.81
N LYS A 790 -5.58 -7.24 -20.06
CA LYS A 790 -5.93 -5.82 -20.24
C LYS A 790 -5.35 -5.24 -21.52
N MET A 791 -4.10 -5.56 -21.83
CA MET A 791 -3.39 -5.14 -23.04
C MET A 791 -4.05 -5.70 -24.31
N SER A 792 -3.89 -4.98 -25.42
CA SER A 792 -3.97 -5.55 -26.78
C SER A 792 -2.74 -5.09 -27.54
N ARG A 793 -2.33 -5.79 -28.61
CA ARG A 793 -1.17 -5.37 -29.40
C ARG A 793 -1.24 -5.75 -30.86
N ILE A 794 -0.51 -5.01 -31.67
CA ILE A 794 -0.26 -5.28 -33.09
C ILE A 794 1.25 -5.34 -33.26
N LYS A 795 1.80 -6.43 -33.79
CA LYS A 795 3.26 -6.60 -33.87
C LYS A 795 3.74 -7.12 -35.22
N PHE A 796 5.01 -6.86 -35.49
CA PHE A 796 5.79 -7.44 -36.57
C PHE A 796 7.16 -7.86 -36.01
N GLU A 797 7.53 -9.12 -36.20
CA GLU A 797 8.68 -9.73 -35.54
C GLU A 797 9.63 -10.41 -36.52
N LEU A 798 10.91 -10.46 -36.14
CA LEU A 798 11.97 -11.21 -36.78
C LEU A 798 12.46 -12.25 -35.78
N GLN A 799 12.23 -13.53 -36.09
CA GLN A 799 12.66 -14.67 -35.29
C GLN A 799 14.09 -15.10 -35.64
N ASP A 800 14.65 -16.02 -34.84
CA ASP A 800 15.98 -16.60 -35.01
C ASP A 800 17.12 -15.57 -34.98
N VAL A 801 17.02 -14.61 -34.06
CA VAL A 801 18.07 -13.62 -33.76
C VAL A 801 18.14 -13.40 -32.26
N SER A 802 19.35 -13.16 -31.74
CA SER A 802 19.54 -12.95 -30.30
C SER A 802 20.28 -11.65 -30.01
N ILE A 803 19.75 -10.86 -29.08
CA ILE A 803 20.47 -9.69 -28.53
C ILE A 803 21.81 -10.06 -27.90
N PHE A 804 21.96 -11.31 -27.45
CA PHE A 804 23.20 -11.82 -26.83
C PHE A 804 24.24 -12.29 -27.86
N ASN A 805 23.88 -12.34 -29.13
CA ASN A 805 24.77 -12.70 -30.24
C ASN A 805 25.09 -11.46 -31.08
N GLU A 806 26.27 -10.86 -30.88
CA GLU A 806 26.67 -9.64 -31.60
C GLU A 806 26.70 -9.82 -33.13
N ALA A 807 26.81 -11.05 -33.65
CA ALA A 807 26.74 -11.33 -35.08
C ALA A 807 25.35 -11.04 -35.66
N ASP A 808 24.29 -11.18 -34.86
CA ASP A 808 22.90 -10.93 -35.28
C ASP A 808 22.57 -9.44 -35.32
N TRP A 809 23.33 -8.60 -34.61
CA TRP A 809 23.02 -7.18 -34.41
C TRP A 809 22.88 -6.42 -35.72
N LYS A 810 23.69 -6.74 -36.73
CA LYS A 810 23.55 -6.11 -38.05
C LYS A 810 22.17 -6.39 -38.68
N LYS A 811 21.77 -7.66 -38.68
CA LYS A 811 20.46 -8.11 -39.21
C LYS A 811 19.30 -7.48 -38.42
N MET A 812 19.45 -7.37 -37.10
CA MET A 812 18.48 -6.73 -36.21
C MET A 812 18.34 -5.22 -36.49
N ASN A 813 19.46 -4.52 -36.66
CA ASN A 813 19.48 -3.10 -36.99
C ASN A 813 18.81 -2.83 -38.35
N ASP A 814 19.16 -3.62 -39.37
CA ASP A 814 18.57 -3.51 -40.71
C ASP A 814 17.04 -3.68 -40.66
N PHE A 815 16.53 -4.61 -39.83
CA PHE A 815 15.09 -4.79 -39.61
C PHE A 815 14.43 -3.55 -39.02
N PHE A 816 14.96 -2.99 -37.93
CA PHE A 816 14.36 -1.81 -37.29
C PHE A 816 14.40 -0.58 -38.20
N VAL A 817 15.53 -0.32 -38.86
CA VAL A 817 15.70 0.82 -39.78
C VAL A 817 14.72 0.72 -40.95
N LEU A 818 14.49 -0.48 -41.49
CA LEU A 818 13.62 -0.68 -42.64
C LEU A 818 12.13 -0.63 -42.28
N TYR A 819 11.72 -1.28 -41.19
CA TYR A 819 10.30 -1.53 -40.91
C TYR A 819 9.67 -0.55 -39.94
N LEU A 820 10.43 0.09 -39.03
CA LEU A 820 9.85 1.02 -38.06
C LEU A 820 9.15 2.23 -38.73
N PRO A 821 9.75 2.93 -39.70
CA PRO A 821 9.08 4.05 -40.37
C PRO A 821 7.86 3.61 -41.18
N LYS A 822 7.91 2.43 -41.80
CA LYS A 822 6.77 1.85 -42.54
C LYS A 822 5.62 1.51 -41.60
N PHE A 823 5.93 0.93 -40.45
CA PHE A 823 4.96 0.55 -39.43
C PHE A 823 4.26 1.79 -38.85
N GLU A 824 5.03 2.82 -38.49
CA GLU A 824 4.48 4.12 -38.03
C GLU A 824 3.54 4.72 -39.08
N ASN A 825 4.01 4.84 -40.33
CA ASN A 825 3.24 5.51 -41.39
C ASN A 825 1.95 4.77 -41.76
N ALA A 826 1.95 3.44 -41.70
CA ALA A 826 0.76 2.62 -41.97
C ALA A 826 -0.32 2.78 -40.90
N ILE A 827 0.06 2.92 -39.63
CA ILE A 827 -0.87 2.87 -38.49
C ILE A 827 -1.31 4.27 -38.02
N LYS A 828 -0.40 5.25 -38.03
CA LYS A 828 -0.61 6.62 -37.51
C LYS A 828 -1.88 7.32 -38.02
N PRO A 829 -2.31 7.19 -39.29
CA PRO A 829 -3.56 7.78 -39.76
C PRO A 829 -4.81 7.27 -39.03
N PHE A 830 -4.80 6.00 -38.63
CA PHE A 830 -5.93 5.35 -37.97
C PHE A 830 -5.96 5.63 -36.46
N ILE A 831 -4.79 5.84 -35.83
CA ILE A 831 -4.70 6.22 -34.42
C ILE A 831 -5.44 7.54 -34.15
N LYS A 832 -5.29 8.54 -35.02
CA LYS A 832 -5.96 9.85 -34.87
C LYS A 832 -7.50 9.75 -34.79
N ASN A 833 -8.08 8.70 -35.37
CA ASN A 833 -9.53 8.46 -35.42
C ASN A 833 -10.04 7.59 -34.25
N LEU A 834 -9.20 7.29 -33.25
CA LEU A 834 -9.60 6.49 -32.10
C LEU A 834 -10.37 7.28 -31.04
N ARG A 835 -10.13 8.59 -30.95
CA ARG A 835 -10.84 9.51 -30.04
C ARG A 835 -12.33 9.58 -30.34
#